data_AF-K9RKU0-F1
#
_entry.id   AF-K9RKU0-F1
#
_cell.length_a   1.000
_cell.length_b   1.000
_cell.length_c   1.000
_cell.angle_alpha   90.00
_cell.angle_beta   90.00
_cell.angle_gamma   90.00
#
_symmetry.space_group_name_H-M   'P 1'
#
loop_
_entity.id
_entity.type
_entity.pdbx_description
1 polymer ?
#
loop_
_entity_poly.entity_id
_entity_poly.type
_entity_poly.pdbx_seq_one_letter_code
_entity_poly.pdbx_strand_id
1 'polypeptide(L)'
;MKETITVDKHVYEQMQAELISLRDRVKKLEDAYQKTEAQDVKCQTCNLSHNFADNVPGIIYNFQIQPNGNISFPYVSSGCQSIWEVSPEVVQQNPDILFDMIYPDDAAILQKIFIESAQNFQTWECEFRITTPSGKQKWLQSFSKPEKNTDGYIVWYGCIVDITQRKVTEANLRTIFDSVYDAIFIHDLDGNIIDVNQKMLQMYGVNYQEAINLSIATDYSSPDNPFEELPEIWRTVIAGKSKLFEWKAKHYTSGKIFDVEIFLRRINLNGRDLILANIRDISEYKQAEFKLKELNQELELRVRKRTQQLVDTELRLTRLTDNVPGMIYEFCLQADGNKSFNYVSDGCKLLWEIEPQQALENSDMLFELIHPQDIALVNQKIVDSAQTLQKWECEWRIITDSGKAKWLKGISEPRMEEDNSIIWCGCVIDITKEKISQEQVEQQQLFLQSIWEGVDYGIFVLEVLEAGKEFRFVDFNPAMAKNAPMAMASMLGKTVTEALPVEMAAIYNQRYRDCVTKGKTQYFEETFELNDIQTWWLIAVTPMRDIQNRIYKLIVTTTDITQRKQIELELSQKEEQYRHIFENVSDGLLINDLETGLLVKANPVACDMHGYSPSEFIGLHPTVFIDSDYHYLFQQFSQEIQQGKKFYAQAVDVRKDGSKLDVEIKGTSCTYNGKLHGLTVVRDISERKRNEIKLQKQTQELKKALGTLKRTQAQLVQSEKMSSIGQMVAGVAHEINNPTNFIHGNISPAIQYVEDLLKLLGLYQNCYPHPPEEIAAFIEDIELYFIQEDVIKLLESMQEGTRRIREIILSLRNFSRLDESEYKEVNIHSGIDSTLMILQNRLKEKPNSPEIEVIKKYALLPLVKCYPGQLNQVVMNILVNSIDALDEYNQKRSIESINNKPSQIKISTELISEQLSEQWIAIRIADNGLGIPQAFISKLFDPFFTTKDVGQGTGLGLSISYQIIVEKHGGKLYCNSKIGKGAEFVIEIPVSGR
;
A
#
# COMPACT_ATOMS: atom_id res chain seq x y z
N MET A 1 27.02 128.77 -42.78
CA MET A 1 27.39 130.03 -42.06
C MET A 1 27.89 129.66 -40.68
N LYS A 2 28.52 130.61 -39.97
CA LYS A 2 28.73 130.50 -38.52
C LYS A 2 27.36 130.27 -37.85
N GLU A 3 27.28 129.45 -36.81
CA GLU A 3 27.15 130.03 -35.47
C GLU A 3 27.47 129.05 -34.34
N THR A 4 28.06 129.63 -33.32
CA THR A 4 28.65 129.00 -32.15
C THR A 4 27.56 128.68 -31.13
N ILE A 5 27.52 127.46 -30.59
CA ILE A 5 26.92 127.21 -29.28
C ILE A 5 28.00 126.61 -28.37
N THR A 6 28.60 127.48 -27.56
CA THR A 6 29.59 127.12 -26.53
C THR A 6 28.89 127.04 -25.18
N VAL A 7 28.09 125.99 -24.97
CA VAL A 7 27.47 125.62 -23.68
C VAL A 7 27.28 124.10 -23.71
N ASP A 8 27.81 123.28 -22.81
CA ASP A 8 28.76 123.57 -21.73
C ASP A 8 29.71 122.35 -21.60
N LYS A 9 31.02 122.59 -21.42
CA LYS A 9 31.95 121.49 -21.16
C LYS A 9 31.63 120.82 -19.82
N HIS A 10 31.08 121.59 -18.88
CA HIS A 10 30.60 121.09 -17.59
C HIS A 10 29.39 120.17 -17.74
N VAL A 11 28.46 120.45 -18.67
CA VAL A 11 27.29 119.59 -18.94
C VAL A 11 27.70 118.31 -19.67
N TYR A 12 28.67 118.34 -20.60
CA TYR A 12 29.16 117.12 -21.23
C TYR A 12 29.94 116.23 -20.26
N GLU A 13 30.75 116.81 -19.38
CA GLU A 13 31.45 116.07 -18.31
C GLU A 13 30.48 115.56 -17.23
N GLN A 14 29.42 116.32 -16.86
CA GLN A 14 28.34 115.83 -16.00
C GLN A 14 27.54 114.70 -16.65
N MET A 15 27.15 114.82 -17.93
CA MET A 15 26.43 113.76 -18.63
C MET A 15 27.28 112.50 -18.81
N GLN A 16 28.60 112.61 -19.03
CA GLN A 16 29.47 111.43 -19.00
C GLN A 16 29.62 110.85 -17.60
N ALA A 17 29.74 111.68 -16.55
CA ALA A 17 29.76 111.20 -15.17
C ALA A 17 28.44 110.52 -14.78
N GLU A 18 27.29 111.02 -15.21
CA GLU A 18 25.99 110.38 -15.00
C GLU A 18 25.81 109.12 -15.83
N LEU A 19 26.25 109.07 -17.10
CA LEU A 19 26.21 107.84 -17.91
C LEU A 19 27.15 106.75 -17.38
N ILE A 20 28.31 107.13 -16.85
CA ILE A 20 29.23 106.21 -16.16
C ILE A 20 28.59 105.79 -14.83
N SER A 21 28.02 106.70 -14.04
CA SER A 21 27.31 106.39 -12.78
C SER A 21 26.09 105.49 -12.99
N LEU A 22 25.33 105.69 -14.07
CA LEU A 22 24.21 104.85 -14.47
C LEU A 22 24.66 103.47 -14.96
N ARG A 23 25.73 103.38 -15.76
CA ARG A 23 26.32 102.07 -16.11
C ARG A 23 26.87 101.35 -14.89
N ASP A 24 27.50 102.06 -13.95
CA ASP A 24 28.03 101.48 -12.72
C ASP A 24 26.92 101.10 -11.74
N ARG A 25 25.78 101.81 -11.73
CA ARG A 25 24.56 101.45 -10.98
C ARG A 25 23.80 100.30 -11.61
N VAL A 26 23.64 100.25 -12.93
CA VAL A 26 23.03 99.11 -13.63
C VAL A 26 23.91 97.88 -13.44
N LYS A 27 25.24 97.99 -13.62
CA LYS A 27 26.16 96.88 -13.38
C LYS A 27 26.21 96.47 -11.90
N LYS A 28 26.14 97.40 -10.94
CA LYS A 28 25.98 97.06 -9.51
C LYS A 28 24.61 96.48 -9.18
N LEU A 29 23.56 96.78 -9.94
CA LEU A 29 22.24 96.16 -9.78
C LEU A 29 22.18 94.77 -10.43
N GLU A 30 22.86 94.54 -11.56
CA GLU A 30 23.03 93.22 -12.17
C GLU A 30 23.96 92.33 -11.32
N ASP A 31 25.10 92.87 -10.85
CA ASP A 31 26.02 92.18 -9.93
C ASP A 31 25.36 91.95 -8.56
N ALA A 32 24.47 92.83 -8.08
CA ALA A 32 23.70 92.61 -6.85
C ALA A 32 22.56 91.61 -7.07
N TYR A 33 21.82 91.68 -8.18
CA TYR A 33 20.78 90.70 -8.49
C TYR A 33 21.40 89.29 -8.60
N GLN A 34 22.51 89.15 -9.33
CA GLN A 34 23.24 87.88 -9.41
C GLN A 34 23.92 87.47 -8.10
N LYS A 35 24.45 88.39 -7.26
CA LYS A 35 25.06 88.00 -5.98
C LYS A 35 24.05 87.69 -4.88
N THR A 36 22.95 88.43 -4.77
CA THR A 36 21.94 88.17 -3.75
C THR A 36 21.22 86.87 -4.08
N GLU A 37 20.84 86.64 -5.33
CA GLU A 37 20.28 85.34 -5.73
C GLU A 37 21.33 84.21 -5.57
N ALA A 38 22.60 84.39 -5.98
CA ALA A 38 23.61 83.32 -5.84
C ALA A 38 24.13 83.07 -4.41
N GLN A 39 24.04 84.02 -3.47
CA GLN A 39 24.47 83.83 -2.07
C GLN A 39 23.32 83.46 -1.15
N ASP A 40 22.11 84.02 -1.30
CA ASP A 40 20.95 83.52 -0.57
C ASP A 40 20.51 82.15 -1.11
N VAL A 41 20.57 81.88 -2.43
CA VAL A 41 20.36 80.51 -2.92
C VAL A 41 21.50 79.58 -2.48
N LYS A 42 22.77 80.00 -2.34
CA LYS A 42 23.79 79.09 -1.76
C LYS A 42 23.63 78.87 -0.26
N CYS A 43 23.26 79.88 0.53
CA CYS A 43 23.09 79.72 1.97
C CYS A 43 21.77 78.98 2.29
N GLN A 44 20.68 79.30 1.60
CA GLN A 44 19.45 78.53 1.66
C GLN A 44 19.61 77.13 1.06
N THR A 45 20.29 76.92 -0.08
CA THR A 45 20.49 75.56 -0.61
C THR A 45 21.43 74.74 0.27
N CYS A 46 22.46 75.31 0.91
CA CYS A 46 23.23 74.58 1.92
C CYS A 46 22.37 74.25 3.16
N ASN A 47 21.63 75.21 3.72
CA ASN A 47 20.78 74.95 4.90
C ASN A 47 19.55 74.08 4.59
N LEU A 48 19.01 74.12 3.37
CA LEU A 48 17.99 73.18 2.89
C LEU A 48 18.61 71.80 2.67
N SER A 49 19.78 71.67 2.04
CA SER A 49 20.42 70.35 1.86
C SER A 49 20.78 69.68 3.19
N HIS A 50 21.23 70.44 4.19
CA HIS A 50 21.45 69.92 5.54
C HIS A 50 20.11 69.55 6.22
N ASN A 51 19.11 70.45 6.26
CA ASN A 51 17.79 70.10 6.80
C ASN A 51 17.12 68.94 6.05
N PHE A 52 17.33 68.79 4.74
CA PHE A 52 16.76 67.70 3.96
C PHE A 52 17.45 66.39 4.32
N ALA A 53 18.79 66.39 4.44
CA ALA A 53 19.57 65.25 4.89
C ALA A 53 19.21 64.80 6.33
N ASP A 54 18.98 65.75 7.25
CA ASP A 54 18.55 65.45 8.62
C ASP A 54 17.09 64.98 8.72
N ASN A 55 16.28 65.14 7.66
CA ASN A 55 14.91 64.61 7.56
C ASN A 55 14.80 63.30 6.74
N VAL A 56 15.89 62.79 6.16
CA VAL A 56 15.90 61.47 5.51
C VAL A 56 16.05 60.38 6.59
N PRO A 57 15.21 59.32 6.60
CA PRO A 57 15.39 58.20 7.51
C PRO A 57 16.74 57.50 7.27
N GLY A 58 17.68 57.66 8.21
CA GLY A 58 19.02 57.10 8.12
C GLY A 58 20.09 58.09 8.58
N ILE A 59 21.33 57.81 8.18
CA ILE A 59 22.50 58.68 8.33
C ILE A 59 23.01 58.99 6.94
N ILE A 60 22.97 60.25 6.52
CA ILE A 60 23.70 60.69 5.33
C ILE A 60 25.11 61.09 5.75
N TYR A 61 26.12 60.63 5.01
CA TYR A 61 27.51 60.91 5.31
C TYR A 61 28.34 61.18 4.05
N ASN A 62 29.33 62.05 4.22
CA ASN A 62 30.46 62.19 3.31
C ASN A 62 31.68 61.64 4.06
N PHE A 63 32.32 60.61 3.51
CA PHE A 63 33.55 60.02 4.04
C PHE A 63 34.67 60.29 3.04
N GLN A 64 35.86 60.70 3.49
CA GLN A 64 36.98 60.94 2.58
C GLN A 64 38.29 60.32 3.10
N ILE A 65 39.10 59.85 2.16
CA ILE A 65 40.46 59.39 2.42
C ILE A 65 41.45 60.35 1.77
N GLN A 66 42.39 60.84 2.57
CA GLN A 66 43.51 61.66 2.12
C GLN A 66 44.57 60.80 1.41
N PRO A 67 45.40 61.34 0.50
CA PRO A 67 46.48 60.60 -0.16
C PRO A 67 47.54 59.99 0.78
N ASN A 68 47.58 60.40 2.06
CA ASN A 68 48.46 59.87 3.10
C ASN A 68 47.83 58.69 3.91
N GLY A 69 46.58 58.31 3.60
CA GLY A 69 45.84 57.24 4.28
C GLY A 69 44.92 57.71 5.42
N ASN A 70 44.97 58.97 5.84
CA ASN A 70 44.09 59.47 6.89
C ASN A 70 42.62 59.49 6.42
N ILE A 71 41.73 59.05 7.30
CA ILE A 71 40.28 59.06 7.09
C ILE A 71 39.64 60.29 7.75
N SER A 72 38.50 60.75 7.25
CA SER A 72 37.67 61.76 7.92
C SER A 72 36.24 61.73 7.39
N PHE A 73 35.28 62.22 8.18
CA PHE A 73 33.91 62.43 7.74
C PHE A 73 33.61 63.95 7.63
N PRO A 74 33.81 64.61 6.47
CA PRO A 74 33.47 66.02 6.28
C PRO A 74 32.02 66.39 6.57
N TYR A 75 31.11 65.41 6.51
CA TYR A 75 29.71 65.58 6.89
C TYR A 75 29.12 64.27 7.40
N VAL A 76 28.32 64.35 8.45
CA VAL A 76 27.45 63.29 8.99
C VAL A 76 26.18 63.98 9.49
N SER A 77 25.01 63.51 9.07
CA SER A 77 23.70 64.01 9.51
C SER A 77 23.41 63.66 10.98
N SER A 78 22.49 64.41 11.62
CA SER A 78 22.05 64.18 13.01
C SER A 78 21.50 62.77 13.27
N GLY A 79 21.05 62.05 12.24
CA GLY A 79 20.62 60.64 12.32
C GLY A 79 21.68 59.70 12.92
N CYS A 80 22.97 60.07 12.91
CA CYS A 80 24.01 59.31 13.62
C CYS A 80 23.73 59.19 15.12
N GLN A 81 23.16 60.23 15.74
CA GLN A 81 22.85 60.23 17.17
C GLN A 81 21.67 59.32 17.52
N SER A 82 20.74 59.07 16.59
CA SER A 82 19.63 58.12 16.81
C SER A 82 19.99 56.68 16.47
N ILE A 83 20.88 56.47 15.49
CA ILE A 83 21.25 55.15 15.00
C ILE A 83 22.45 54.56 15.76
N TRP A 84 23.57 55.29 15.87
CA TRP A 84 24.80 54.87 16.56
C TRP A 84 24.87 55.28 18.04
N GLU A 85 24.00 56.18 18.50
CA GLU A 85 24.08 56.82 19.83
C GLU A 85 25.33 57.71 20.03
N VAL A 86 25.94 58.18 18.92
CA VAL A 86 27.11 59.09 18.89
C VAL A 86 26.75 60.39 18.15
N SER A 87 27.16 61.56 18.66
CA SER A 87 26.83 62.83 17.98
C SER A 87 27.74 63.09 16.76
N PRO A 88 27.27 63.81 15.73
CA PRO A 88 28.07 64.12 14.54
C PRO A 88 29.41 64.81 14.85
N GLU A 89 29.45 65.68 15.86
CA GLU A 89 30.66 66.39 16.27
C GLU A 89 31.75 65.45 16.79
N VAL A 90 31.36 64.38 17.50
CA VAL A 90 32.28 63.37 18.01
C VAL A 90 32.86 62.55 16.85
N VAL A 91 32.03 62.18 15.85
CA VAL A 91 32.48 61.45 14.65
C VAL A 91 33.40 62.31 13.77
N GLN A 92 33.13 63.63 13.66
CA GLN A 92 33.97 64.56 12.91
C GLN A 92 35.33 64.80 13.59
N GLN A 93 35.39 64.74 14.92
CA GLN A 93 36.64 64.88 15.69
C GLN A 93 37.44 63.57 15.78
N ASN A 94 36.76 62.42 15.86
CA ASN A 94 37.37 61.09 15.94
C ASN A 94 36.60 60.11 15.03
N PRO A 95 36.99 59.96 13.75
CA PRO A 95 36.27 59.12 12.79
C PRO A 95 36.37 57.61 13.10
N ASP A 96 37.42 57.18 13.81
CA ASP A 96 37.66 55.76 14.13
C ASP A 96 36.59 55.18 15.08
N ILE A 97 35.92 56.04 15.87
CA ILE A 97 34.92 55.63 16.88
C ILE A 97 33.74 54.84 16.29
N LEU A 98 33.40 55.05 15.02
CA LEU A 98 32.34 54.31 14.35
C LEU A 98 32.79 52.91 13.90
N PHE A 99 34.07 52.75 13.56
CA PHE A 99 34.65 51.47 13.14
C PHE A 99 34.84 50.54 14.35
N ASP A 100 35.23 51.07 15.51
CA ASP A 100 35.33 50.33 16.78
C ASP A 100 33.98 49.73 17.25
N MET A 101 32.85 50.30 16.79
CA MET A 101 31.50 49.82 17.13
C MET A 101 30.97 48.71 16.19
N ILE A 102 31.68 48.41 15.10
CA ILE A 102 31.29 47.37 14.14
C ILE A 102 31.57 46.00 14.74
N TYR A 103 30.69 45.03 14.50
CA TYR A 103 30.87 43.67 14.99
C TYR A 103 32.13 43.02 14.35
N PRO A 104 32.98 42.31 15.12
CA PRO A 104 34.31 41.88 14.65
C PRO A 104 34.35 41.12 13.32
N ASP A 105 33.39 40.22 13.08
CA ASP A 105 33.30 39.45 11.83
C ASP A 105 33.03 40.36 10.61
N ASP A 106 32.23 41.40 10.79
CA ASP A 106 31.74 42.27 9.72
C ASP A 106 32.76 43.37 9.38
N ALA A 107 33.59 43.77 10.36
CA ALA A 107 34.64 44.78 10.19
C ALA A 107 35.67 44.39 9.12
N ALA A 108 36.10 43.13 9.08
CA ALA A 108 37.04 42.62 8.08
C ALA A 108 36.45 42.63 6.66
N ILE A 109 35.14 42.36 6.54
CA ILE A 109 34.42 42.37 5.26
C ILE A 109 34.30 43.80 4.73
N LEU A 110 33.86 44.73 5.58
CA LEU A 110 33.76 46.14 5.22
C LEU A 110 35.11 46.73 4.79
N GLN A 111 36.18 46.46 5.55
CA GLN A 111 37.51 46.98 5.21
C GLN A 111 37.94 46.55 3.79
N LYS A 112 37.65 45.31 3.39
CA LYS A 112 37.91 44.84 2.02
C LYS A 112 37.06 45.58 0.98
N ILE A 113 35.76 45.74 1.22
CA ILE A 113 34.83 46.46 0.32
C ILE A 113 35.27 47.91 0.13
N PHE A 114 35.68 48.60 1.21
CA PHE A 114 36.22 49.96 1.16
C PHE A 114 37.48 50.05 0.28
N ILE A 115 38.42 49.10 0.41
CA ILE A 115 39.65 49.07 -0.38
C ILE A 115 39.36 48.82 -1.87
N GLU A 116 38.49 47.84 -2.19
CA GLU A 116 38.11 47.54 -3.57
C GLU A 116 37.36 48.70 -4.23
N SER A 117 36.48 49.39 -3.48
CA SER A 117 35.81 50.61 -3.92
C SER A 117 36.79 51.76 -4.17
N ALA A 118 37.78 51.96 -3.29
CA ALA A 118 38.80 52.99 -3.43
C ALA A 118 39.68 52.79 -4.67
N GLN A 119 40.02 51.54 -4.99
CA GLN A 119 40.88 51.20 -6.13
C GLN A 119 40.13 51.26 -7.46
N ASN A 120 38.89 50.76 -7.49
CA ASN A 120 38.14 50.56 -8.75
C ASN A 120 37.07 51.62 -9.02
N PHE A 121 36.88 52.59 -8.11
CA PHE A 121 35.79 53.59 -8.14
C PHE A 121 34.39 52.98 -8.28
N GLN A 122 34.20 51.78 -7.72
CA GLN A 122 32.91 51.09 -7.73
C GLN A 122 32.05 51.54 -6.55
N THR A 123 30.76 51.75 -6.82
CA THR A 123 29.73 51.94 -5.79
C THR A 123 29.57 50.63 -5.02
N TRP A 124 29.39 50.71 -3.71
CA TRP A 124 29.22 49.54 -2.85
C TRP A 124 27.97 49.65 -1.98
N GLU A 125 27.45 48.49 -1.61
CA GLU A 125 26.35 48.28 -0.68
C GLU A 125 26.76 47.19 0.30
N CYS A 126 26.45 47.34 1.59
CA CYS A 126 26.76 46.33 2.60
C CYS A 126 25.78 46.39 3.79
N GLU A 127 25.33 45.24 4.27
CA GLU A 127 24.64 45.09 5.55
C GLU A 127 25.64 44.62 6.62
N PHE A 128 25.66 45.26 7.80
CA PHE A 128 26.59 44.94 8.89
C PHE A 128 25.99 45.20 10.27
N ARG A 129 26.55 44.55 11.30
CA ARG A 129 26.14 44.70 12.69
C ARG A 129 26.99 45.74 13.42
N ILE A 130 26.35 46.48 14.33
CA ILE A 130 27.04 47.35 15.30
C ILE A 130 26.63 47.00 16.73
N THR A 131 27.47 47.36 17.70
CA THR A 131 27.10 47.41 19.12
C THR A 131 27.20 48.86 19.58
N THR A 132 26.09 49.44 20.02
CA THR A 132 26.04 50.86 20.46
C THR A 132 26.67 51.04 21.85
N PRO A 133 27.03 52.27 22.26
CA PRO A 133 27.49 52.58 23.62
C PRO A 133 26.59 52.09 24.76
N SER A 134 25.26 51.97 24.55
CA SER A 134 24.35 51.39 25.55
C SER A 134 24.30 49.84 25.56
N GLY A 135 25.13 49.18 24.75
CA GLY A 135 25.24 47.71 24.66
C GLY A 135 24.19 47.05 23.77
N LYS A 136 23.41 47.82 22.99
CA LYS A 136 22.41 47.29 22.07
C LYS A 136 23.08 46.86 20.76
N GLN A 137 22.70 45.71 20.23
CA GLN A 137 23.08 45.33 18.86
C GLN A 137 22.05 45.82 17.84
N LYS A 138 22.54 46.31 16.71
CA LYS A 138 21.73 46.78 15.57
C LYS A 138 22.29 46.25 14.26
N TRP A 139 21.43 46.10 13.27
CA TRP A 139 21.79 45.84 11.87
C TRP A 139 21.61 47.11 11.05
N LEU A 140 22.65 47.51 10.33
CA LEU A 140 22.67 48.67 9.45
C LEU A 140 22.89 48.23 8.01
N GLN A 141 22.24 48.90 7.05
CA GLN A 141 22.52 48.77 5.61
C GLN A 141 23.10 50.09 5.11
N SER A 142 24.28 50.04 4.49
CA SER A 142 24.99 51.20 3.97
C SER A 142 25.16 51.12 2.47
N PHE A 143 24.88 52.23 1.79
CA PHE A 143 25.12 52.43 0.36
C PHE A 143 26.14 53.56 0.21
N SER A 144 27.14 53.42 -0.66
CA SER A 144 28.12 54.48 -0.87
C SER A 144 28.76 54.50 -2.25
N LYS A 145 28.84 55.70 -2.82
CA LYS A 145 29.43 55.95 -4.14
C LYS A 145 30.74 56.73 -4.02
N PRO A 146 31.88 56.21 -4.49
CA PRO A 146 33.13 56.95 -4.55
C PRO A 146 33.14 57.97 -5.71
N GLU A 147 33.81 59.09 -5.47
CA GLU A 147 34.17 60.10 -6.46
C GLU A 147 35.59 60.61 -6.15
N LYS A 148 36.36 60.94 -7.20
CA LYS A 148 37.70 61.49 -7.05
C LYS A 148 37.66 63.00 -7.16
N ASN A 149 38.00 63.71 -6.10
CA ASN A 149 38.03 65.16 -6.10
C ASN A 149 39.29 65.70 -6.82
N THR A 150 39.26 66.96 -7.27
CA THR A 150 40.35 67.61 -8.04
C THR A 150 41.70 67.61 -7.31
N ASP A 151 41.67 67.60 -5.98
CA ASP A 151 42.87 67.61 -5.12
C ASP A 151 43.40 66.19 -4.79
N GLY A 152 42.86 65.15 -5.44
CA GLY A 152 43.35 63.77 -5.34
C GLY A 152 42.74 62.90 -4.24
N TYR A 153 41.88 63.48 -3.39
CA TYR A 153 41.09 62.75 -2.39
C TYR A 153 40.07 61.82 -3.05
N ILE A 154 39.78 60.69 -2.41
CA ILE A 154 38.62 59.87 -2.72
C ILE A 154 37.55 60.19 -1.68
N VAL A 155 36.38 60.63 -2.16
CA VAL A 155 35.23 60.99 -1.33
C VAL A 155 34.10 60.02 -1.65
N TRP A 156 33.52 59.42 -0.61
CA TRP A 156 32.34 58.58 -0.68
C TRP A 156 31.14 59.36 -0.17
N TYR A 157 30.10 59.44 -1.00
CA TYR A 157 28.79 59.93 -0.61
C TYR A 157 27.90 58.72 -0.34
N GLY A 158 27.36 58.62 0.88
CA GLY A 158 26.58 57.46 1.27
C GLY A 158 25.44 57.74 2.23
N CYS A 159 24.58 56.74 2.37
CA CYS A 159 23.52 56.70 3.37
C CYS A 159 23.53 55.37 4.12
N ILE A 160 23.14 55.40 5.40
CA ILE A 160 23.09 54.24 6.29
C ILE A 160 21.72 54.17 6.96
N VAL A 161 21.02 53.05 6.83
CA VAL A 161 19.67 52.87 7.38
C VAL A 161 19.65 51.74 8.42
N ASP A 162 18.89 51.95 9.52
CA ASP A 162 18.69 50.94 10.57
C ASP A 162 17.67 49.90 10.09
N ILE A 163 18.15 48.68 9.81
CA ILE A 163 17.33 47.55 9.34
C ILE A 163 17.09 46.52 10.47
N THR A 164 17.37 46.87 11.73
CA THR A 164 17.24 45.94 12.87
C THR A 164 15.84 45.35 12.99
N GLN A 165 14.80 46.19 12.86
CA GLN A 165 13.41 45.74 12.94
C GLN A 165 13.03 44.79 11.79
N ARG A 166 13.57 45.03 10.59
CA ARG A 166 13.42 44.15 9.41
C ARG A 166 14.05 42.78 9.68
N LYS A 167 15.31 42.74 10.12
CA LYS A 167 16.03 41.49 10.43
C LYS A 167 15.42 40.69 11.59
N VAL A 168 14.93 41.36 12.65
CA VAL A 168 14.25 40.69 13.76
C VAL A 168 12.89 40.13 13.32
N THR A 169 12.16 40.83 12.47
CA THR A 169 10.87 40.35 11.93
C THR A 169 11.08 39.16 11.00
N GLU A 170 12.07 39.24 10.10
CA GLU A 170 12.50 38.14 9.22
C GLU A 170 12.91 36.89 10.03
N ALA A 171 13.71 37.04 11.08
CA ALA A 171 14.16 35.92 11.93
C ALA A 171 13.03 35.25 12.74
N ASN A 172 12.10 36.03 13.31
CA ASN A 172 10.97 35.47 14.08
C ASN A 172 9.98 34.73 13.17
N LEU A 173 9.73 35.27 11.97
CA LEU A 173 8.87 34.63 10.98
C LEU A 173 9.53 33.38 10.37
N ARG A 174 10.85 33.40 10.14
CA ARG A 174 11.63 32.20 9.79
C ARG A 174 11.52 31.12 10.85
N THR A 175 11.59 31.50 12.13
CA THR A 175 11.45 30.56 13.25
C THR A 175 10.08 29.87 13.24
N ILE A 176 9.00 30.57 12.90
CA ILE A 176 7.66 29.98 12.75
C ILE A 176 7.64 28.99 11.59
N PHE A 177 8.12 29.39 10.41
CA PHE A 177 8.21 28.55 9.21
C PHE A 177 9.01 27.26 9.46
N ASP A 178 10.14 27.36 10.18
CA ASP A 178 11.02 26.24 10.54
C ASP A 178 10.48 25.38 11.70
N SER A 179 9.48 25.86 12.46
CA SER A 179 8.92 25.14 13.62
C SER A 179 7.88 24.08 13.27
N VAL A 180 7.28 24.15 12.08
CA VAL A 180 6.20 23.26 11.61
C VAL A 180 6.68 21.80 11.51
N TYR A 181 5.75 20.85 11.63
CA TYR A 181 6.06 19.41 11.56
C TYR A 181 6.31 18.88 10.16
N ASP A 182 5.65 19.47 9.16
CA ASP A 182 5.74 19.09 7.75
C ASP A 182 6.86 19.85 7.04
N ALA A 183 7.39 19.27 5.96
CA ALA A 183 8.29 19.98 5.06
C ALA A 183 7.47 21.00 4.27
N ILE A 184 7.87 22.27 4.30
CA ILE A 184 7.18 23.32 3.56
C ILE A 184 8.06 23.76 2.40
N PHE A 185 7.44 23.81 1.22
CA PHE A 185 7.97 24.46 0.04
C PHE A 185 7.03 25.60 -0.34
N ILE A 186 7.58 26.71 -0.81
CA ILE A 186 6.85 27.76 -1.50
C ILE A 186 7.38 27.80 -2.91
N HIS A 187 6.48 27.62 -3.88
CA HIS A 187 6.82 27.56 -5.28
C HIS A 187 5.87 28.38 -6.14
N ASP A 188 6.29 28.66 -7.37
CA ASP A 188 5.45 29.28 -8.40
C ASP A 188 4.60 28.24 -9.13
N LEU A 189 4.11 28.61 -10.32
CA LEU A 189 3.13 27.83 -11.08
C LEU A 189 3.78 26.87 -12.07
N ASP A 190 5.10 26.78 -12.06
CA ASP A 190 5.89 25.87 -12.89
C ASP A 190 6.69 24.86 -12.03
N GLY A 191 7.04 25.22 -10.78
CA GLY A 191 7.66 24.32 -9.80
C GLY A 191 8.91 24.83 -9.06
N ASN A 192 9.34 26.07 -9.25
CA ASN A 192 10.57 26.59 -8.66
C ASN A 192 10.45 26.71 -7.16
N ILE A 193 11.53 26.40 -6.46
CA ILE A 193 11.59 26.64 -5.02
C ILE A 193 11.97 28.10 -4.75
N ILE A 194 11.01 28.87 -4.29
CA ILE A 194 11.18 30.26 -3.85
C ILE A 194 11.67 30.32 -2.40
N ASP A 195 11.13 29.47 -1.52
CA ASP A 195 11.63 29.29 -0.15
C ASP A 195 11.21 27.94 0.44
N VAL A 196 11.97 27.43 1.42
CA VAL A 196 11.82 26.12 2.06
C VAL A 196 12.18 26.13 3.53
N ASN A 197 11.40 25.43 4.35
CA ASN A 197 11.64 25.41 5.80
C ASN A 197 12.76 24.42 6.19
N GLN A 198 13.31 24.58 7.40
CA GLN A 198 14.35 23.71 7.94
C GLN A 198 13.93 22.24 8.00
N LYS A 199 12.62 21.96 8.14
CA LYS A 199 12.09 20.59 8.13
C LYS A 199 12.21 19.93 6.74
N MET A 200 12.02 20.69 5.66
CA MET A 200 12.33 20.26 4.30
C MET A 200 13.82 19.90 4.19
N LEU A 201 14.71 20.84 4.54
CA LEU A 201 16.16 20.64 4.43
C LEU A 201 16.65 19.37 5.16
N GLN A 202 16.05 19.07 6.33
CA GLN A 202 16.30 17.83 7.08
C GLN A 202 15.70 16.58 6.42
N MET A 203 14.46 16.64 5.91
CA MET A 203 13.75 15.51 5.29
C MET A 203 14.41 15.06 3.98
N TYR A 204 14.94 16.01 3.21
CA TYR A 204 15.54 15.78 1.90
C TYR A 204 17.07 15.82 1.89
N GLY A 205 17.69 16.10 3.05
CA GLY A 205 19.14 16.05 3.27
C GLY A 205 19.93 16.98 2.36
N VAL A 206 19.52 18.24 2.29
CA VAL A 206 20.06 19.31 1.42
C VAL A 206 20.33 20.58 2.21
N ASN A 207 21.23 21.43 1.71
CA ASN A 207 21.37 22.79 2.23
C ASN A 207 20.45 23.78 1.49
N TYR A 208 20.29 24.98 2.06
CA TYR A 208 19.36 25.99 1.53
C TYR A 208 19.72 26.49 0.12
N GLN A 209 21.02 26.68 -0.19
CA GLN A 209 21.45 27.16 -1.50
C GLN A 209 21.30 26.10 -2.60
N GLU A 210 21.40 24.82 -2.26
CA GLU A 210 21.02 23.74 -3.17
C GLU A 210 19.50 23.78 -3.41
N ALA A 211 18.71 23.82 -2.34
CA ALA A 211 17.26 23.69 -2.41
C ALA A 211 16.55 24.73 -3.29
N ILE A 212 16.99 25.98 -3.28
CA ILE A 212 16.39 27.07 -4.11
C ILE A 212 16.78 27.01 -5.59
N ASN A 213 17.75 26.19 -5.97
CA ASN A 213 18.20 26.01 -7.36
C ASN A 213 17.67 24.70 -7.99
N LEU A 214 16.67 24.09 -7.36
CA LEU A 214 16.09 22.80 -7.71
C LEU A 214 14.56 22.97 -7.83
N SER A 215 13.92 22.25 -8.76
CA SER A 215 12.47 22.33 -8.93
C SER A 215 11.77 21.18 -8.21
N ILE A 216 10.59 21.44 -7.64
CA ILE A 216 9.80 20.40 -6.97
C ILE A 216 9.37 19.30 -7.96
N ALA A 217 9.24 19.63 -9.24
CA ALA A 217 8.85 18.69 -10.27
C ALA A 217 10.01 17.77 -10.71
N THR A 218 11.23 18.29 -10.88
CA THR A 218 12.36 17.52 -11.44
C THR A 218 13.21 16.80 -10.40
N ASP A 219 13.47 17.46 -9.26
CA ASP A 219 14.55 17.05 -8.36
C ASP A 219 14.05 16.36 -7.10
N TYR A 220 12.94 16.86 -6.56
CA TYR A 220 12.31 16.38 -5.31
C TYR A 220 11.13 15.44 -5.52
N SER A 221 10.69 15.22 -6.75
CA SER A 221 9.67 14.23 -7.12
C SER A 221 10.30 12.99 -7.75
N SER A 222 9.68 11.82 -7.56
CA SER A 222 9.98 10.63 -8.38
C SER A 222 9.56 10.91 -9.83
N PRO A 223 10.34 10.47 -10.84
CA PRO A 223 9.93 10.47 -12.24
C PRO A 223 8.61 9.71 -12.52
N ASP A 224 8.18 8.83 -11.61
CA ASP A 224 6.97 8.00 -11.77
C ASP A 224 5.65 8.73 -11.46
N ASN A 225 5.68 9.99 -11.03
CA ASN A 225 4.47 10.72 -10.65
C ASN A 225 3.69 11.25 -11.87
N PRO A 226 2.36 11.47 -11.76
CA PRO A 226 1.55 12.02 -12.84
C PRO A 226 1.74 13.55 -12.96
N PHE A 227 2.91 13.99 -13.43
CA PHE A 227 3.24 15.41 -13.61
C PHE A 227 2.24 16.16 -14.50
N GLU A 228 1.54 15.45 -15.39
CA GLU A 228 0.45 15.99 -16.22
C GLU A 228 -0.74 16.53 -15.40
N GLU A 229 -0.94 16.05 -14.16
CA GLU A 229 -2.00 16.54 -13.26
C GLU A 229 -1.61 17.82 -12.51
N LEU A 230 -0.30 18.11 -12.36
CA LEU A 230 0.17 19.28 -11.59
C LEU A 230 -0.40 20.60 -12.10
N PRO A 231 -0.44 20.90 -13.42
CA PRO A 231 -1.04 22.16 -13.91
C PRO A 231 -2.52 22.32 -13.56
N GLU A 232 -3.31 21.24 -13.50
CA GLU A 232 -4.73 21.31 -13.12
C GLU A 232 -4.92 21.41 -11.60
N ILE A 233 -4.10 20.69 -10.85
CA ILE A 233 -3.98 20.82 -9.39
C ILE A 233 -3.64 22.27 -9.03
N TRP A 234 -2.63 22.86 -9.67
CA TRP A 234 -2.18 24.23 -9.46
C TRP A 234 -3.25 25.24 -9.90
N ARG A 235 -3.88 25.10 -11.07
CA ARG A 235 -5.06 25.92 -11.46
C ARG A 235 -6.19 25.88 -10.42
N THR A 236 -6.49 24.71 -9.86
CA THR A 236 -7.51 24.55 -8.81
C THR A 236 -7.13 25.33 -7.54
N VAL A 237 -5.84 25.27 -7.18
CA VAL A 237 -5.28 26.01 -6.04
C VAL A 237 -5.32 27.52 -6.27
N ILE A 238 -4.88 28.00 -7.44
CA ILE A 238 -4.97 29.41 -7.86
C ILE A 238 -6.43 29.89 -7.88
N ALA A 239 -7.40 29.05 -8.26
CA ALA A 239 -8.82 29.36 -8.19
C ALA A 239 -9.36 29.50 -6.74
N GLY A 240 -8.50 29.41 -5.72
CA GLY A 240 -8.80 29.64 -4.31
C GLY A 240 -9.20 28.38 -3.53
N LYS A 241 -9.07 27.19 -4.12
CA LYS A 241 -9.46 25.92 -3.48
C LYS A 241 -8.22 25.13 -3.06
N SER A 242 -8.07 24.86 -1.76
CA SER A 242 -6.99 23.99 -1.28
C SER A 242 -7.11 22.58 -1.87
N LYS A 243 -5.97 21.94 -2.19
CA LYS A 243 -5.92 20.57 -2.72
C LYS A 243 -5.06 19.69 -1.81
N LEU A 244 -5.55 18.48 -1.52
CA LEU A 244 -4.81 17.40 -0.87
C LEU A 244 -4.65 16.26 -1.88
N PHE A 245 -3.45 15.69 -1.99
CA PHE A 245 -3.17 14.50 -2.81
C PHE A 245 -1.89 13.79 -2.32
N GLU A 246 -1.69 12.55 -2.76
CA GLU A 246 -0.47 11.81 -2.48
C GLU A 246 0.52 11.91 -3.64
N TRP A 247 1.82 11.85 -3.34
CA TRP A 247 2.91 11.97 -4.30
C TRP A 247 4.09 11.09 -3.86
N LYS A 248 5.02 10.82 -4.76
CA LYS A 248 6.31 10.20 -4.42
C LYS A 248 7.41 11.25 -4.41
N ALA A 249 7.93 11.54 -3.24
CA ALA A 249 9.11 12.37 -3.06
C ALA A 249 10.40 11.59 -3.37
N LYS A 250 11.43 12.31 -3.76
CA LYS A 250 12.78 11.82 -4.02
C LYS A 250 13.77 12.61 -3.18
N HIS A 251 14.56 11.92 -2.37
CA HIS A 251 15.61 12.51 -1.56
C HIS A 251 16.80 12.87 -2.46
N TYR A 252 17.09 14.15 -2.62
CA TYR A 252 18.04 14.66 -3.63
C TYR A 252 19.43 14.01 -3.55
N THR A 253 20.07 14.03 -2.37
CA THR A 253 21.45 13.55 -2.19
C THR A 253 21.62 12.03 -2.17
N SER A 254 20.57 11.26 -1.84
CA SER A 254 20.64 9.79 -1.73
C SER A 254 19.90 9.05 -2.85
N GLY A 255 19.10 9.75 -3.66
CA GLY A 255 18.22 9.18 -4.67
C GLY A 255 17.05 8.36 -4.12
N LYS A 256 16.91 8.23 -2.79
CA LYS A 256 15.87 7.41 -2.16
C LYS A 256 14.48 8.00 -2.43
N ILE A 257 13.60 7.21 -3.04
CA ILE A 257 12.18 7.55 -3.22
C ILE A 257 11.39 7.17 -1.96
N PHE A 258 10.43 8.01 -1.57
CA PHE A 258 9.59 7.85 -0.39
C PHE A 258 8.21 8.49 -0.63
N ASP A 259 7.15 7.98 0.00
CA ASP A 259 5.78 8.44 -0.25
C ASP A 259 5.43 9.63 0.65
N VAL A 260 4.81 10.66 0.07
CA VAL A 260 4.38 11.87 0.76
C VAL A 260 2.91 12.22 0.50
N GLU A 261 2.27 12.84 1.47
CA GLU A 261 1.00 13.54 1.33
C GLU A 261 1.31 15.03 1.13
N ILE A 262 0.71 15.65 0.11
CA ILE A 262 0.92 17.03 -0.28
C ILE A 262 -0.38 17.81 -0.13
N PHE A 263 -0.35 18.86 0.70
CA PHE A 263 -1.42 19.83 0.86
C PHE A 263 -1.02 21.19 0.31
N LEU A 264 -1.69 21.61 -0.77
CA LEU A 264 -1.45 22.85 -1.48
C LEU A 264 -2.50 23.92 -1.14
N ARG A 265 -2.03 25.15 -0.91
CA ARG A 265 -2.85 26.36 -0.84
C ARG A 265 -2.24 27.50 -1.66
N ARG A 266 -3.10 28.35 -2.21
CA ARG A 266 -2.69 29.61 -2.85
C ARG A 266 -2.29 30.62 -1.78
N ILE A 267 -1.18 31.28 -2.02
CA ILE A 267 -0.72 32.47 -1.32
C ILE A 267 -0.44 33.55 -2.36
N ASN A 268 -0.71 34.82 -2.08
CA ASN A 268 -0.51 35.89 -3.07
C ASN A 268 0.64 36.79 -2.60
N LEU A 269 1.78 36.74 -3.30
CA LEU A 269 2.99 37.46 -2.92
C LEU A 269 3.40 38.40 -4.06
N ASN A 270 3.45 39.70 -3.79
CA ASN A 270 3.63 40.77 -4.76
C ASN A 270 2.63 40.74 -5.93
N GLY A 271 1.39 40.32 -5.68
CA GLY A 271 0.40 40.14 -6.74
C GLY A 271 0.63 38.91 -7.64
N ARG A 272 1.69 38.12 -7.42
CA ARG A 272 1.83 36.78 -8.02
C ARG A 272 1.13 35.74 -7.15
N ASP A 273 0.39 34.85 -7.79
CA ASP A 273 -0.17 33.68 -7.14
C ASP A 273 0.89 32.59 -7.06
N LEU A 274 1.27 32.26 -5.84
CA LEU A 274 2.25 31.24 -5.51
C LEU A 274 1.57 30.14 -4.68
N ILE A 275 2.23 29.00 -4.57
CA ILE A 275 1.69 27.80 -3.97
C ILE A 275 2.51 27.44 -2.74
N LEU A 276 1.83 27.40 -1.60
CA LEU A 276 2.34 26.85 -0.34
C LEU A 276 2.05 25.36 -0.33
N ALA A 277 3.10 24.55 -0.45
CA ALA A 277 3.04 23.10 -0.36
C ALA A 277 3.50 22.62 1.02
N ASN A 278 2.58 22.03 1.80
CA ASN A 278 2.89 21.31 3.02
C ASN A 278 3.04 19.83 2.65
N ILE A 279 4.20 19.27 2.90
CA ILE A 279 4.60 17.91 2.47
C ILE A 279 4.92 17.07 3.70
N ARG A 280 4.16 15.99 3.84
CA ARG A 280 4.20 15.08 4.99
C ARG A 280 4.68 13.71 4.53
N ASP A 281 5.72 13.18 5.15
CA ASP A 281 6.16 11.80 4.89
C ASP A 281 5.09 10.81 5.41
N ILE A 282 4.52 10.05 4.48
CA ILE A 282 3.55 8.98 4.74
C ILE A 282 4.13 7.59 4.44
N SER A 283 5.45 7.47 4.23
CA SER A 283 6.09 6.22 3.86
C SER A 283 5.89 5.11 4.88
N GLU A 284 5.89 5.41 6.18
CA GLU A 284 5.58 4.42 7.21
C GLU A 284 4.12 3.97 7.13
N TYR A 285 3.20 4.91 6.90
CA TYR A 285 1.77 4.63 6.72
C TYR A 285 1.54 3.77 5.46
N LYS A 286 2.11 4.17 4.31
CA LYS A 286 2.01 3.40 3.06
C LYS A 286 2.76 2.08 3.09
N GLN A 287 3.88 1.95 3.81
CA GLN A 287 4.50 0.63 3.98
C GLN A 287 3.67 -0.28 4.88
N ALA A 288 3.01 0.27 5.91
CA ALA A 288 2.07 -0.49 6.74
C ALA A 288 0.82 -0.89 5.93
N GLU A 289 0.22 0.05 5.20
CA GLU A 289 -0.93 -0.20 4.33
C GLU A 289 -0.57 -1.14 3.17
N PHE A 290 0.59 -0.97 2.52
CA PHE A 290 1.05 -1.86 1.46
C PHE A 290 1.32 -3.26 2.00
N LYS A 291 2.01 -3.42 3.14
CA LYS A 291 2.18 -4.75 3.77
C LYS A 291 0.85 -5.36 4.19
N LEU A 292 -0.10 -4.56 4.66
CA LEU A 292 -1.45 -5.01 4.98
C LEU A 292 -2.21 -5.44 3.72
N LYS A 293 -2.12 -4.65 2.65
CA LYS A 293 -2.76 -4.89 1.36
C LYS A 293 -2.11 -6.04 0.62
N GLU A 294 -0.80 -6.22 0.71
CA GLU A 294 -0.03 -7.36 0.20
C GLU A 294 -0.37 -8.62 1.01
N LEU A 295 -0.41 -8.57 2.34
CA LEU A 295 -0.82 -9.70 3.18
C LEU A 295 -2.30 -10.05 2.95
N ASN A 296 -3.18 -9.06 2.83
CA ASN A 296 -4.59 -9.27 2.58
C ASN A 296 -4.85 -9.69 1.13
N GLN A 297 -4.10 -9.19 0.15
CA GLN A 297 -4.10 -9.69 -1.23
C GLN A 297 -3.50 -11.07 -1.33
N GLU A 298 -2.48 -11.44 -0.55
CA GLU A 298 -1.92 -12.79 -0.51
C GLU A 298 -2.89 -13.75 0.17
N LEU A 299 -3.57 -13.30 1.23
CA LEU A 299 -4.61 -14.06 1.91
C LEU A 299 -5.84 -14.22 1.01
N GLU A 300 -6.30 -13.17 0.35
CA GLU A 300 -7.33 -13.20 -0.69
C GLU A 300 -6.87 -14.03 -1.89
N LEU A 301 -5.61 -13.97 -2.34
CA LEU A 301 -5.08 -14.86 -3.37
C LEU A 301 -5.02 -16.29 -2.88
N ARG A 302 -4.80 -16.56 -1.60
CA ARG A 302 -4.73 -17.92 -1.06
C ARG A 302 -6.12 -18.50 -0.85
N VAL A 303 -7.07 -17.69 -0.37
CA VAL A 303 -8.51 -18.03 -0.26
C VAL A 303 -9.10 -18.16 -1.66
N ARG A 304 -8.98 -17.14 -2.52
CA ARG A 304 -9.40 -17.17 -3.92
C ARG A 304 -8.70 -18.28 -4.68
N LYS A 305 -7.38 -18.52 -4.59
CA LYS A 305 -6.75 -19.69 -5.24
C LYS A 305 -7.27 -21.02 -4.69
N ARG A 306 -7.84 -21.08 -3.49
CA ARG A 306 -8.51 -22.30 -2.98
C ARG A 306 -9.96 -22.42 -3.44
N THR A 307 -10.74 -21.35 -3.35
CA THR A 307 -12.13 -21.28 -3.85
C THR A 307 -12.18 -21.39 -5.36
N GLN A 308 -11.27 -20.74 -6.07
CA GLN A 308 -10.99 -20.85 -7.50
C GLN A 308 -10.28 -22.17 -7.83
N GLN A 309 -9.58 -22.87 -6.94
CA GLN A 309 -9.19 -24.27 -7.22
C GLN A 309 -10.40 -25.19 -7.24
N LEU A 310 -11.38 -24.97 -6.36
CA LEU A 310 -12.64 -25.73 -6.36
C LEU A 310 -13.52 -25.33 -7.55
N VAL A 311 -13.77 -24.03 -7.69
CA VAL A 311 -14.60 -23.43 -8.74
C VAL A 311 -13.94 -23.48 -10.12
N ASP A 312 -12.61 -23.44 -10.28
CA ASP A 312 -11.98 -23.81 -11.56
C ASP A 312 -11.95 -25.33 -11.72
N THR A 313 -11.98 -26.18 -10.70
CA THR A 313 -12.13 -27.63 -10.99
C THR A 313 -13.50 -27.89 -11.61
N GLU A 314 -14.53 -27.23 -11.09
CA GLU A 314 -15.93 -27.29 -11.55
C GLU A 314 -16.14 -26.54 -12.89
N LEU A 315 -15.78 -25.25 -12.96
CA LEU A 315 -15.88 -24.43 -14.17
C LEU A 315 -14.80 -24.72 -15.22
N ARG A 316 -13.69 -25.43 -14.95
CA ARG A 316 -12.80 -25.89 -16.04
C ARG A 316 -13.43 -27.06 -16.77
N LEU A 317 -14.13 -27.95 -16.07
CA LEU A 317 -14.91 -28.99 -16.73
C LEU A 317 -15.99 -28.37 -17.63
N THR A 318 -16.67 -27.30 -17.18
CA THR A 318 -17.70 -26.58 -17.99
C THR A 318 -17.12 -25.60 -19.04
N ARG A 319 -16.06 -24.84 -18.73
CA ARG A 319 -15.50 -23.85 -19.67
C ARG A 319 -14.59 -24.47 -20.72
N LEU A 320 -14.00 -25.63 -20.47
CA LEU A 320 -13.33 -26.38 -21.54
C LEU A 320 -14.35 -26.88 -22.58
N THR A 321 -15.61 -27.12 -22.19
CA THR A 321 -16.69 -27.48 -23.12
C THR A 321 -17.31 -26.27 -23.84
N ASP A 322 -17.33 -25.09 -23.20
CA ASP A 322 -17.95 -23.88 -23.76
C ASP A 322 -17.01 -23.00 -24.63
N ASN A 323 -15.69 -23.04 -24.40
CA ASN A 323 -14.73 -22.17 -25.10
C ASN A 323 -14.03 -22.81 -26.31
N VAL A 324 -14.30 -24.10 -26.59
CA VAL A 324 -13.93 -24.65 -27.90
C VAL A 324 -14.88 -24.03 -28.93
N PRO A 325 -14.37 -23.40 -30.02
CA PRO A 325 -15.20 -22.66 -30.97
C PRO A 325 -15.99 -23.61 -31.89
N GLY A 326 -16.93 -24.35 -31.30
CA GLY A 326 -17.52 -25.54 -31.89
C GLY A 326 -18.34 -26.39 -30.92
N MET A 327 -18.76 -27.57 -31.37
CA MET A 327 -19.43 -28.59 -30.55
C MET A 327 -18.39 -29.57 -30.00
N ILE A 328 -18.40 -29.86 -28.70
CA ILE A 328 -17.68 -31.01 -28.10
C ILE A 328 -18.66 -32.16 -27.92
N TYR A 329 -18.19 -33.39 -28.13
CA TYR A 329 -19.00 -34.59 -27.92
C TYR A 329 -18.16 -35.77 -27.40
N GLU A 330 -18.87 -36.69 -26.73
CA GLU A 330 -18.44 -38.06 -26.47
C GLU A 330 -19.40 -39.00 -27.22
N PHE A 331 -18.91 -39.66 -28.27
CA PHE A 331 -19.67 -40.57 -29.12
C PHE A 331 -19.32 -42.02 -28.80
N CYS A 332 -20.31 -42.87 -28.62
CA CYS A 332 -20.15 -44.28 -28.29
C CYS A 332 -20.72 -45.18 -29.40
N LEU A 333 -19.90 -46.13 -29.86
CA LEU A 333 -20.31 -47.24 -30.71
C LEU A 333 -20.28 -48.53 -29.87
N GLN A 334 -21.45 -49.12 -29.67
CA GLN A 334 -21.61 -50.36 -28.91
C GLN A 334 -21.25 -51.58 -29.77
N ALA A 335 -20.92 -52.70 -29.12
CA ALA A 335 -20.47 -53.93 -29.79
C ALA A 335 -21.54 -54.61 -30.69
N ASP A 336 -22.81 -54.23 -30.55
CA ASP A 336 -23.92 -54.64 -31.42
C ASP A 336 -24.07 -53.76 -32.68
N GLY A 337 -23.30 -52.68 -32.77
CA GLY A 337 -23.35 -51.69 -33.86
C GLY A 337 -24.23 -50.46 -33.57
N ASN A 338 -24.88 -50.37 -32.40
CA ASN A 338 -25.65 -49.18 -32.04
C ASN A 338 -24.75 -47.97 -31.80
N LYS A 339 -25.22 -46.83 -32.28
CA LYS A 339 -24.58 -45.51 -32.13
C LYS A 339 -25.32 -44.72 -31.05
N SER A 340 -24.58 -43.97 -30.25
CA SER A 340 -25.15 -43.09 -29.22
C SER A 340 -24.16 -41.96 -28.88
N PHE A 341 -24.65 -40.87 -28.30
CA PHE A 341 -23.79 -39.88 -27.66
C PHE A 341 -23.94 -40.00 -26.14
N ASN A 342 -22.83 -40.11 -25.43
CA ASN A 342 -22.78 -40.08 -23.97
C ASN A 342 -22.80 -38.62 -23.46
N TYR A 343 -22.24 -37.71 -24.26
CA TYR A 343 -22.17 -36.28 -23.95
C TYR A 343 -22.17 -35.44 -25.24
N VAL A 344 -22.85 -34.30 -25.22
CA VAL A 344 -22.87 -33.28 -26.29
C VAL A 344 -22.92 -31.91 -25.62
N SER A 345 -22.05 -30.97 -26.03
CA SER A 345 -22.04 -29.60 -25.50
C SER A 345 -23.02 -28.67 -26.22
N ASP A 346 -23.37 -27.55 -25.59
CA ASP A 346 -24.28 -26.51 -26.13
C ASP A 346 -23.85 -25.95 -27.50
N GLY A 347 -22.60 -26.15 -27.91
CA GLY A 347 -22.12 -25.85 -29.27
C GLY A 347 -22.89 -26.58 -30.38
N CYS A 348 -23.56 -27.69 -30.06
CA CYS A 348 -24.48 -28.40 -30.96
C CYS A 348 -25.58 -27.47 -31.51
N LYS A 349 -26.18 -26.69 -30.61
CA LYS A 349 -27.25 -25.72 -30.93
C LYS A 349 -26.78 -24.58 -31.84
N LEU A 350 -25.53 -24.16 -31.70
CA LEU A 350 -24.95 -23.08 -32.51
C LEU A 350 -24.52 -23.56 -33.90
N LEU A 351 -24.03 -24.80 -34.01
CA LEU A 351 -23.55 -25.37 -35.26
C LEU A 351 -24.66 -26.07 -36.06
N TRP A 352 -25.38 -27.02 -35.47
CA TRP A 352 -26.42 -27.84 -36.12
C TRP A 352 -27.84 -27.29 -35.97
N GLU A 353 -28.07 -26.30 -35.09
CA GLU A 353 -29.41 -25.76 -34.78
C GLU A 353 -30.33 -26.76 -34.01
N ILE A 354 -29.75 -27.81 -33.41
CA ILE A 354 -30.42 -28.85 -32.59
C ILE A 354 -30.06 -28.72 -31.10
N GLU A 355 -30.99 -28.97 -30.18
CA GLU A 355 -30.71 -28.95 -28.73
C GLU A 355 -29.87 -30.18 -28.30
N PRO A 356 -28.85 -30.05 -27.43
CA PRO A 356 -27.99 -31.17 -27.03
C PRO A 356 -28.76 -32.38 -26.48
N GLN A 357 -29.84 -32.14 -25.74
CA GLN A 357 -30.67 -33.20 -25.17
C GLN A 357 -31.40 -34.03 -26.24
N GLN A 358 -31.76 -33.43 -27.38
CA GLN A 358 -32.35 -34.15 -28.52
C GLN A 358 -31.31 -35.04 -29.20
N ALA A 359 -30.07 -34.56 -29.34
CA ALA A 359 -28.95 -35.34 -29.90
C ALA A 359 -28.50 -36.50 -28.99
N LEU A 360 -28.68 -36.37 -27.67
CA LEU A 360 -28.47 -37.46 -26.70
C LEU A 360 -29.59 -38.51 -26.75
N GLU A 361 -30.84 -38.09 -26.96
CA GLU A 361 -32.00 -39.00 -27.08
C GLU A 361 -32.03 -39.74 -28.43
N ASN A 362 -31.57 -39.11 -29.53
CA ASN A 362 -31.46 -39.73 -30.85
C ASN A 362 -30.21 -39.22 -31.60
N SER A 363 -29.16 -40.04 -31.66
CA SER A 363 -27.90 -39.67 -32.31
C SER A 363 -28.00 -39.49 -33.82
N ASP A 364 -28.94 -40.15 -34.50
CA ASP A 364 -29.01 -40.15 -35.97
C ASP A 364 -29.39 -38.77 -36.54
N MET A 365 -30.08 -37.93 -35.76
CA MET A 365 -30.49 -36.57 -36.17
C MET A 365 -29.33 -35.69 -36.62
N LEU A 366 -28.13 -35.84 -36.03
CA LEU A 366 -26.95 -35.05 -36.43
C LEU A 366 -26.31 -35.56 -37.73
N PHE A 367 -26.47 -36.84 -38.05
CA PHE A 367 -25.94 -37.46 -39.26
C PHE A 367 -26.84 -37.22 -40.48
N GLU A 368 -28.15 -37.07 -40.30
CA GLU A 368 -29.10 -36.75 -41.38
C GLU A 368 -28.87 -35.37 -42.02
N LEU A 369 -28.31 -34.40 -41.27
CA LEU A 369 -28.02 -33.04 -41.75
C LEU A 369 -26.66 -32.89 -42.49
N ILE A 370 -25.90 -33.97 -42.64
CA ILE A 370 -24.65 -33.98 -43.40
C ILE A 370 -24.96 -33.87 -44.90
N HIS A 371 -24.22 -33.03 -45.62
CA HIS A 371 -24.43 -32.82 -47.06
C HIS A 371 -24.32 -34.17 -47.82
N PRO A 372 -25.25 -34.53 -48.72
CA PRO A 372 -25.33 -35.89 -49.30
C PRO A 372 -24.07 -36.41 -50.00
N GLN A 373 -23.22 -35.51 -50.52
CA GLN A 373 -21.93 -35.88 -51.14
C GLN A 373 -20.86 -36.30 -50.11
N ASP A 374 -21.03 -35.90 -48.84
CA ASP A 374 -19.99 -35.98 -47.81
C ASP A 374 -20.29 -37.11 -46.79
N ILE A 375 -21.55 -37.59 -46.72
CA ILE A 375 -22.01 -38.69 -45.84
C ILE A 375 -21.15 -39.95 -45.96
N ALA A 376 -20.80 -40.34 -47.20
CA ALA A 376 -20.00 -41.55 -47.45
C ALA A 376 -18.57 -41.41 -46.91
N LEU A 377 -17.98 -40.21 -47.03
CA LEU A 377 -16.64 -39.91 -46.53
C LEU A 377 -16.61 -39.94 -45.00
N VAL A 378 -17.60 -39.31 -44.35
CA VAL A 378 -17.72 -39.25 -42.88
C VAL A 378 -17.88 -40.66 -42.30
N ASN A 379 -18.81 -41.47 -42.82
CA ASN A 379 -19.03 -42.83 -42.31
C ASN A 379 -17.82 -43.74 -42.52
N GLN A 380 -17.16 -43.69 -43.67
CA GLN A 380 -15.94 -44.48 -43.91
C GLN A 380 -14.84 -44.13 -42.89
N LYS A 381 -14.63 -42.83 -42.65
CA LYS A 381 -13.63 -42.37 -41.66
C LYS A 381 -13.91 -42.84 -40.24
N ILE A 382 -15.19 -42.92 -39.83
CA ILE A 382 -15.57 -43.46 -38.52
C ILE A 382 -15.22 -44.96 -38.44
N VAL A 383 -15.55 -45.74 -39.47
CA VAL A 383 -15.22 -47.18 -39.52
C VAL A 383 -13.70 -47.42 -39.53
N ASP A 384 -12.95 -46.63 -40.31
CA ASP A 384 -11.48 -46.72 -40.34
C ASP A 384 -10.88 -46.43 -38.95
N SER A 385 -11.39 -45.42 -38.24
CA SER A 385 -10.96 -45.08 -36.88
C SER A 385 -11.34 -46.16 -35.86
N ALA A 386 -12.53 -46.75 -35.97
CA ALA A 386 -13.00 -47.82 -35.08
C ALA A 386 -12.13 -49.08 -35.20
N GLN A 387 -11.74 -49.45 -36.41
CA GLN A 387 -10.93 -50.65 -36.66
C GLN A 387 -9.44 -50.47 -36.31
N THR A 388 -8.92 -49.24 -36.38
CA THR A 388 -7.48 -48.96 -36.21
C THR A 388 -7.12 -48.28 -34.90
N LEU A 389 -8.12 -47.80 -34.14
CA LEU A 389 -7.98 -46.93 -32.97
C LEU A 389 -7.08 -45.70 -33.23
N GLN A 390 -7.02 -45.23 -34.47
CA GLN A 390 -6.33 -43.99 -34.86
C GLN A 390 -7.26 -42.79 -34.72
N LYS A 391 -6.66 -41.61 -34.50
CA LYS A 391 -7.39 -40.33 -34.40
C LYS A 391 -8.28 -40.11 -35.62
N TRP A 392 -9.51 -39.69 -35.37
CA TRP A 392 -10.48 -39.35 -36.39
C TRP A 392 -10.34 -37.86 -36.72
N GLU A 393 -10.22 -37.51 -38.01
CA GLU A 393 -10.24 -36.13 -38.49
C GLU A 393 -10.96 -36.07 -39.84
N CYS A 394 -11.87 -35.10 -40.00
CA CYS A 394 -12.66 -34.91 -41.21
C CYS A 394 -13.05 -33.43 -41.39
N GLU A 395 -13.14 -32.98 -42.64
CA GLU A 395 -13.73 -31.69 -43.02
C GLU A 395 -14.90 -31.97 -43.96
N TRP A 396 -16.08 -31.44 -43.65
CA TRP A 396 -17.31 -31.73 -44.39
C TRP A 396 -18.30 -30.56 -44.34
N ARG A 397 -19.34 -30.63 -45.17
CA ARG A 397 -20.43 -29.65 -45.20
C ARG A 397 -21.67 -30.20 -44.51
N ILE A 398 -22.37 -29.33 -43.78
CA ILE A 398 -23.74 -29.60 -43.33
C ILE A 398 -24.70 -28.61 -43.97
N ILE A 399 -25.97 -29.01 -44.06
CA ILE A 399 -27.10 -28.11 -44.32
C ILE A 399 -27.95 -28.15 -43.05
N THR A 400 -28.05 -27.03 -42.33
CA THR A 400 -28.91 -26.98 -41.13
C THR A 400 -30.40 -26.91 -41.50
N ASP A 401 -31.29 -27.14 -40.54
CA ASP A 401 -32.75 -27.06 -40.77
C ASP A 401 -33.22 -25.69 -41.32
N SER A 402 -32.49 -24.60 -41.03
CA SER A 402 -32.75 -23.28 -41.63
C SER A 402 -32.19 -23.11 -43.06
N GLY A 403 -31.65 -24.17 -43.67
CA GLY A 403 -31.16 -24.20 -45.05
C GLY A 403 -29.77 -23.59 -45.26
N LYS A 404 -29.01 -23.33 -44.19
CA LYS A 404 -27.67 -22.72 -44.28
C LYS A 404 -26.60 -23.79 -44.53
N ALA A 405 -25.80 -23.60 -45.57
CA ALA A 405 -24.59 -24.39 -45.79
C ALA A 405 -23.44 -23.85 -44.94
N LYS A 406 -22.83 -24.71 -44.11
CA LYS A 406 -21.62 -24.40 -43.32
C LYS A 406 -20.48 -25.36 -43.66
N TRP A 407 -19.24 -24.88 -43.57
CA TRP A 407 -18.03 -25.72 -43.64
C TRP A 407 -17.56 -26.05 -42.23
N LEU A 408 -17.55 -27.34 -41.90
CA LEU A 408 -17.19 -27.84 -40.58
C LEU A 408 -15.91 -28.70 -40.62
N LYS A 409 -15.13 -28.64 -39.54
CA LYS A 409 -13.94 -29.48 -39.31
C LYS A 409 -14.07 -30.19 -37.98
N GLY A 410 -14.06 -31.52 -37.97
CA GLY A 410 -14.15 -32.37 -36.79
C GLY A 410 -12.90 -33.18 -36.52
N ILE A 411 -12.54 -33.34 -35.24
CA ILE A 411 -11.37 -34.10 -34.77
C ILE A 411 -11.77 -34.89 -33.50
N SER A 412 -11.36 -36.15 -33.36
CA SER A 412 -11.64 -36.99 -32.17
C SER A 412 -10.58 -38.06 -31.90
N GLU A 413 -10.49 -38.51 -30.65
CA GLU A 413 -9.61 -39.61 -30.22
C GLU A 413 -10.42 -40.81 -29.73
N PRO A 414 -10.24 -42.02 -30.28
CA PRO A 414 -10.92 -43.24 -29.82
C PRO A 414 -10.26 -43.87 -28.59
N ARG A 415 -11.09 -44.48 -27.73
CA ARG A 415 -10.71 -45.40 -26.65
C ARG A 415 -11.65 -46.61 -26.66
N MET A 416 -11.13 -47.80 -26.39
CA MET A 416 -11.93 -49.03 -26.26
C MET A 416 -12.10 -49.40 -24.79
N GLU A 417 -13.30 -49.79 -24.38
CA GLU A 417 -13.66 -50.14 -22.99
C GLU A 417 -13.66 -51.66 -22.75
N GLU A 418 -13.77 -52.08 -21.48
CA GLU A 418 -13.72 -53.50 -21.07
C GLU A 418 -14.88 -54.37 -21.64
N ASP A 419 -15.95 -53.75 -22.12
CA ASP A 419 -17.12 -54.40 -22.73
C ASP A 419 -17.07 -54.48 -24.28
N ASN A 420 -15.92 -54.12 -24.88
CA ASN A 420 -15.69 -53.95 -26.33
C ASN A 420 -16.49 -52.80 -26.99
N SER A 421 -17.08 -51.87 -26.24
CA SER A 421 -17.53 -50.60 -26.83
C SER A 421 -16.35 -49.68 -27.17
N ILE A 422 -16.55 -48.77 -28.13
CA ILE A 422 -15.55 -47.77 -28.52
C ILE A 422 -16.15 -46.37 -28.31
N ILE A 423 -15.41 -45.53 -27.59
CA ILE A 423 -15.78 -44.16 -27.24
C ILE A 423 -14.82 -43.19 -27.93
N TRP A 424 -15.35 -42.18 -28.64
CA TRP A 424 -14.59 -41.08 -29.23
C TRP A 424 -14.89 -39.79 -28.48
N CYS A 425 -13.84 -39.16 -27.95
CA CYS A 425 -13.93 -37.81 -27.39
C CYS A 425 -13.39 -36.81 -28.44
N GLY A 426 -14.16 -35.79 -28.79
CA GLY A 426 -13.79 -34.89 -29.89
C GLY A 426 -14.56 -33.59 -29.98
N CYS A 427 -14.22 -32.77 -30.98
CA CYS A 427 -14.88 -31.50 -31.26
C CYS A 427 -15.05 -31.20 -32.76
N VAL A 428 -15.98 -30.31 -33.11
CA VAL A 428 -16.24 -29.82 -34.48
C VAL A 428 -16.36 -28.31 -34.52
N ILE A 429 -15.68 -27.63 -35.46
CA ILE A 429 -15.59 -26.14 -35.57
C ILE A 429 -16.01 -25.62 -36.96
N ASP A 430 -16.40 -24.33 -37.08
CA ASP A 430 -16.77 -23.64 -38.35
C ASP A 430 -15.63 -22.74 -38.85
N ILE A 431 -15.27 -22.84 -40.14
CA ILE A 431 -14.10 -22.19 -40.75
C ILE A 431 -14.42 -21.13 -41.83
N THR A 432 -15.65 -20.60 -41.86
CA THR A 432 -16.15 -19.81 -43.00
C THR A 432 -15.52 -18.41 -43.18
N LYS A 433 -15.14 -17.69 -42.11
CA LYS A 433 -14.75 -16.25 -42.17
C LYS A 433 -13.33 -15.97 -42.65
N GLU A 434 -12.38 -16.87 -42.38
CA GLU A 434 -10.95 -16.59 -42.45
C GLU A 434 -10.43 -16.42 -43.90
N LYS A 435 -11.21 -16.88 -44.88
CA LYS A 435 -10.88 -16.80 -46.32
C LYS A 435 -11.12 -15.44 -46.99
N ILE A 436 -11.59 -14.41 -46.29
CA ILE A 436 -12.13 -13.18 -46.93
C ILE A 436 -11.33 -11.89 -46.66
N SER A 437 -10.47 -11.81 -45.63
CA SER A 437 -10.03 -10.50 -45.08
C SER A 437 -8.60 -10.02 -45.41
N GLN A 438 -7.83 -10.70 -46.26
CA GLN A 438 -6.35 -10.58 -46.25
C GLN A 438 -5.72 -9.54 -47.22
N GLU A 439 -6.48 -8.87 -48.10
CA GLU A 439 -5.91 -8.19 -49.29
C GLU A 439 -5.80 -6.64 -49.27
N GLN A 440 -6.26 -5.90 -48.25
CA GLN A 440 -6.66 -4.49 -48.44
C GLN A 440 -5.79 -3.33 -47.87
N VAL A 441 -4.66 -3.56 -47.18
CA VAL A 441 -4.05 -2.52 -46.29
C VAL A 441 -2.76 -1.83 -46.76
N GLU A 442 -1.99 -2.39 -47.71
CA GLU A 442 -0.53 -2.14 -47.74
C GLU A 442 0.01 -0.84 -48.40
N GLN A 443 -0.75 -0.13 -49.26
CA GLN A 443 -0.11 0.78 -50.25
C GLN A 443 0.06 2.28 -49.91
N GLN A 444 -0.49 2.82 -48.81
CA GLN A 444 -0.73 4.28 -48.71
C GLN A 444 0.27 5.11 -47.86
N GLN A 445 1.32 4.50 -47.27
CA GLN A 445 1.95 5.07 -46.05
C GLN A 445 3.37 5.68 -46.16
N LEU A 446 4.07 5.59 -47.31
CA LEU A 446 5.55 5.77 -47.35
C LEU A 446 6.15 7.10 -47.86
N PHE A 447 5.41 8.00 -48.52
CA PHE A 447 6.01 9.17 -49.21
C PHE A 447 6.12 10.46 -48.38
N LEU A 448 5.23 10.68 -47.41
CA LEU A 448 5.11 11.97 -46.70
C LEU A 448 6.22 12.25 -45.66
N GLN A 449 7.02 11.24 -45.30
CA GLN A 449 7.83 11.27 -44.08
C GLN A 449 9.20 11.99 -44.22
N SER A 450 9.71 12.22 -45.44
CA SER A 450 11.13 12.58 -45.65
C SER A 450 11.49 14.08 -45.64
N ILE A 451 10.61 14.99 -46.02
CA ILE A 451 10.90 16.45 -46.03
C ILE A 451 10.79 17.03 -44.60
N TRP A 452 10.11 16.29 -43.74
CA TRP A 452 9.69 16.67 -42.42
C TRP A 452 10.83 16.84 -41.40
N GLU A 453 11.95 16.15 -41.62
CA GLU A 453 12.92 15.85 -40.55
C GLU A 453 14.21 16.72 -40.54
N GLY A 454 14.36 17.70 -41.44
CA GLY A 454 15.69 18.24 -41.81
C GLY A 454 16.01 19.75 -41.66
N VAL A 455 15.39 20.53 -40.76
CA VAL A 455 15.63 22.00 -40.64
C VAL A 455 15.67 22.48 -39.18
N ASP A 456 16.52 23.49 -38.85
CA ASP A 456 16.95 23.86 -37.48
C ASP A 456 16.18 24.98 -36.73
N TYR A 457 15.25 25.70 -37.37
CA TYR A 457 14.38 26.67 -36.66
C TYR A 457 13.04 26.05 -36.30
N GLY A 458 12.39 26.61 -35.27
CA GLY A 458 11.06 26.20 -34.86
C GLY A 458 10.00 26.54 -35.92
N ILE A 459 9.38 25.50 -36.51
CA ILE A 459 8.27 25.62 -37.47
C ILE A 459 7.12 24.72 -37.03
N PHE A 460 5.91 25.30 -36.93
CA PHE A 460 4.66 24.55 -36.83
C PHE A 460 3.60 25.11 -37.79
N VAL A 461 2.67 24.23 -38.16
CA VAL A 461 1.64 24.45 -39.17
C VAL A 461 0.26 24.38 -38.51
N LEU A 462 -0.58 25.36 -38.82
CA LEU A 462 -1.98 25.43 -38.42
C LEU A 462 -2.89 25.25 -39.65
N GLU A 463 -4.12 24.78 -39.46
CA GLU A 463 -5.23 24.66 -40.40
C GLU A 463 -6.31 25.66 -40.02
N VAL A 464 -6.83 26.39 -40.98
CA VAL A 464 -7.73 27.53 -40.74
C VAL A 464 -9.16 27.04 -40.84
N LEU A 465 -9.86 27.01 -39.71
CA LEU A 465 -11.21 26.49 -39.57
C LEU A 465 -12.24 27.64 -39.49
N GLU A 466 -13.49 27.30 -39.77
CA GLU A 466 -14.65 28.21 -39.76
C GLU A 466 -14.38 29.59 -40.41
N ALA A 467 -13.76 29.58 -41.60
CA ALA A 467 -13.40 30.78 -42.36
C ALA A 467 -12.49 31.78 -41.61
N GLY A 468 -11.57 31.27 -40.78
CA GLY A 468 -10.62 32.08 -40.02
C GLY A 468 -11.03 32.38 -38.60
N LYS A 469 -12.20 31.90 -38.15
CA LYS A 469 -12.60 32.00 -36.74
C LYS A 469 -11.79 31.09 -35.83
N GLU A 470 -11.27 30.00 -36.36
CA GLU A 470 -10.47 29.02 -35.66
C GLU A 470 -9.22 28.64 -36.46
N PHE A 471 -8.29 28.03 -35.75
CA PHE A 471 -7.01 27.55 -36.27
C PHE A 471 -6.74 26.19 -35.64
N ARG A 472 -6.04 25.26 -36.30
CA ARG A 472 -5.73 23.92 -35.80
C ARG A 472 -4.33 23.47 -36.15
N PHE A 473 -3.48 23.33 -35.16
CA PHE A 473 -2.18 22.69 -35.32
C PHE A 473 -2.32 21.37 -36.06
N VAL A 474 -1.48 21.15 -37.06
CA VAL A 474 -1.53 20.00 -37.97
C VAL A 474 -0.26 19.19 -37.87
N ASP A 475 0.88 19.87 -37.71
CA ASP A 475 2.20 19.28 -37.88
C ASP A 475 3.29 20.30 -37.40
N PHE A 476 4.38 19.83 -36.77
CA PHE A 476 5.60 20.61 -36.42
C PHE A 476 6.90 19.80 -36.66
N ASN A 477 8.01 20.47 -37.02
CA ASN A 477 9.28 19.81 -37.36
C ASN A 477 10.16 19.44 -36.13
N PRO A 478 11.17 18.56 -36.28
CA PRO A 478 12.05 18.17 -35.16
C PRO A 478 12.83 19.29 -34.47
N ALA A 479 13.09 20.43 -35.14
CA ALA A 479 13.71 21.57 -34.46
C ALA A 479 12.72 22.37 -33.60
N MET A 480 11.45 22.44 -33.99
CA MET A 480 10.38 22.90 -33.11
C MET A 480 10.18 21.91 -31.94
N ALA A 481 10.52 20.63 -32.10
CA ALA A 481 10.59 19.68 -30.99
C ALA A 481 11.79 19.88 -30.04
N LYS A 482 12.84 20.59 -30.49
CA LYS A 482 14.14 20.73 -29.78
C LYS A 482 14.33 22.08 -29.09
N ASN A 483 13.92 23.16 -29.75
CA ASN A 483 14.21 24.54 -29.32
C ASN A 483 12.97 25.30 -28.81
N ALA A 484 11.77 24.74 -28.96
CA ALA A 484 10.57 25.38 -28.47
C ALA A 484 10.53 25.34 -26.93
N PRO A 485 9.94 26.36 -26.29
CA PRO A 485 9.73 26.32 -24.85
C PRO A 485 8.68 25.28 -24.39
N MET A 486 8.07 24.53 -25.32
CA MET A 486 7.04 23.52 -25.05
C MET A 486 7.14 22.34 -26.01
N ALA A 487 6.70 21.15 -25.57
CA ALA A 487 6.63 19.94 -26.38
C ALA A 487 5.56 20.05 -27.48
N MET A 488 5.99 20.37 -28.69
CA MET A 488 5.09 20.64 -29.83
C MET A 488 4.30 19.41 -30.32
N ALA A 489 4.75 18.21 -29.93
CA ALA A 489 4.11 16.90 -30.12
C ALA A 489 2.58 16.89 -29.89
N SER A 490 2.11 17.53 -28.83
CA SER A 490 0.71 17.44 -28.38
C SER A 490 -0.19 18.54 -28.94
N MET A 491 0.39 19.60 -29.50
CA MET A 491 -0.36 20.65 -30.17
C MET A 491 -0.90 20.13 -31.50
N LEU A 492 -0.09 19.35 -32.22
CA LEU A 492 -0.40 18.63 -33.45
C LEU A 492 -1.79 17.94 -33.40
N GLY A 493 -2.66 18.29 -34.34
CA GLY A 493 -4.02 17.77 -34.49
C GLY A 493 -5.13 18.60 -33.85
N LYS A 494 -4.81 19.60 -33.01
CA LYS A 494 -5.80 20.33 -32.18
C LYS A 494 -6.00 21.76 -32.59
N THR A 495 -7.19 22.32 -32.34
CA THR A 495 -7.40 23.75 -32.54
C THR A 495 -6.42 24.55 -31.69
N VAL A 496 -6.01 25.76 -32.09
CA VAL A 496 -5.19 26.66 -31.27
C VAL A 496 -5.90 26.91 -29.94
N THR A 497 -7.23 26.97 -29.98
CA THR A 497 -8.20 26.97 -28.87
C THR A 497 -7.99 25.87 -27.84
N GLU A 498 -7.35 24.75 -28.22
CA GLU A 498 -7.16 23.53 -27.40
C GLU A 498 -5.69 23.16 -27.21
N ALA A 499 -4.84 23.44 -28.21
CA ALA A 499 -3.39 23.24 -28.18
C ALA A 499 -2.68 24.30 -27.32
N LEU A 500 -3.29 25.47 -27.16
CA LEU A 500 -2.90 26.48 -26.18
C LEU A 500 -4.08 26.71 -25.21
N PRO A 501 -3.84 27.21 -23.98
CA PRO A 501 -4.91 27.46 -23.01
C PRO A 501 -5.94 28.46 -23.55
N VAL A 502 -7.23 28.25 -23.25
CA VAL A 502 -8.40 28.99 -23.80
C VAL A 502 -8.18 30.48 -24.04
N GLU A 503 -7.52 31.19 -23.14
CA GLU A 503 -7.34 32.64 -23.17
C GLU A 503 -6.07 33.06 -23.93
N MET A 504 -4.96 32.36 -23.69
CA MET A 504 -3.76 32.50 -24.51
C MET A 504 -4.10 32.18 -25.97
N ALA A 505 -4.85 31.12 -26.18
CA ALA A 505 -5.47 30.75 -27.43
C ALA A 505 -6.57 31.71 -27.90
N ALA A 506 -7.28 32.43 -27.04
CA ALA A 506 -8.19 33.49 -27.49
C ALA A 506 -7.39 34.67 -28.04
N ILE A 507 -6.28 35.05 -27.39
CA ILE A 507 -5.34 36.09 -27.79
C ILE A 507 -4.60 35.67 -29.07
N TYR A 508 -4.12 34.43 -29.16
CA TYR A 508 -3.51 33.87 -30.36
C TYR A 508 -4.55 33.68 -31.46
N ASN A 509 -5.73 33.10 -31.21
CA ASN A 509 -6.84 33.08 -32.17
C ASN A 509 -7.25 34.51 -32.58
N GLN A 510 -7.13 35.54 -31.73
CA GLN A 510 -7.38 36.94 -32.09
C GLN A 510 -6.28 37.48 -33.01
N ARG A 511 -5.00 37.24 -32.70
CA ARG A 511 -3.84 37.67 -33.51
C ARG A 511 -3.72 36.88 -34.82
N TYR A 512 -4.11 35.62 -34.82
CA TYR A 512 -4.23 34.75 -35.98
C TYR A 512 -5.47 35.11 -36.81
N ARG A 513 -6.63 35.45 -36.18
CA ARG A 513 -7.79 36.07 -36.84
C ARG A 513 -7.39 37.38 -37.50
N ASP A 514 -6.64 38.24 -36.82
CA ASP A 514 -6.13 39.51 -37.37
C ASP A 514 -5.21 39.26 -38.57
N CYS A 515 -4.35 38.23 -38.53
CA CYS A 515 -3.51 37.83 -39.65
C CYS A 515 -4.33 37.35 -40.87
N VAL A 516 -5.36 36.53 -40.65
CA VAL A 516 -6.30 36.10 -41.71
C VAL A 516 -7.09 37.29 -42.27
N THR A 517 -7.62 38.15 -41.39
CA THR A 517 -8.52 39.25 -41.75
C THR A 517 -7.78 40.39 -42.47
N LYS A 518 -6.55 40.71 -42.06
CA LYS A 518 -5.66 41.69 -42.74
C LYS A 518 -4.93 41.08 -43.94
N GLY A 519 -4.86 39.75 -44.03
CA GLY A 519 -4.26 39.01 -45.14
C GLY A 519 -2.73 39.15 -45.28
N LYS A 520 -2.04 39.62 -44.23
CA LYS A 520 -0.59 39.87 -44.15
C LYS A 520 -0.04 39.44 -42.78
N THR A 521 1.23 39.05 -42.76
CA THR A 521 1.97 38.61 -41.55
C THR A 521 1.83 39.58 -40.37
N GLN A 522 1.79 39.06 -39.14
CA GLN A 522 1.71 39.84 -37.89
C GLN A 522 2.88 39.50 -36.94
N TYR A 523 3.24 40.45 -36.06
CA TYR A 523 4.36 40.37 -35.11
C TYR A 523 3.95 40.90 -33.73
N PHE A 524 4.54 40.36 -32.66
CA PHE A 524 4.32 40.78 -31.27
C PHE A 524 5.37 40.17 -30.33
N GLU A 525 5.57 40.82 -29.18
CA GLU A 525 6.34 40.32 -28.04
C GLU A 525 5.42 39.64 -27.02
N GLU A 526 5.92 38.60 -26.35
CA GLU A 526 5.20 37.83 -25.34
C GLU A 526 6.14 37.43 -24.18
N THR A 527 5.57 36.94 -23.09
CA THR A 527 6.30 36.26 -22.00
C THR A 527 5.97 34.76 -22.03
N PHE A 528 6.98 33.93 -21.77
CA PHE A 528 6.88 32.49 -21.68
C PHE A 528 7.67 32.04 -20.45
N GLU A 529 7.05 31.40 -19.45
CA GLU A 529 7.84 30.56 -18.55
C GLU A 529 8.43 29.39 -19.37
N LEU A 530 9.75 29.21 -19.28
CA LEU A 530 10.47 28.07 -19.84
C LEU A 530 11.15 27.35 -18.70
N ASN A 531 10.71 26.12 -18.42
CA ASN A 531 11.25 25.29 -17.35
C ASN A 531 11.48 26.15 -16.11
N ASP A 532 10.37 26.66 -15.56
CA ASP A 532 10.38 27.44 -14.33
C ASP A 532 10.98 28.87 -14.48
N ILE A 533 11.84 29.13 -15.46
CA ILE A 533 12.49 30.44 -15.61
C ILE A 533 11.65 31.34 -16.52
N GLN A 534 11.18 32.47 -15.99
CA GLN A 534 10.30 33.40 -16.71
C GLN A 534 11.01 34.13 -17.86
N THR A 535 10.89 33.59 -19.06
CA THR A 535 11.50 34.11 -20.29
C THR A 535 10.60 35.04 -21.10
N TRP A 536 11.17 35.81 -22.02
CA TRP A 536 10.50 36.84 -22.82
C TRP A 536 10.79 36.58 -24.30
N TRP A 537 9.82 36.62 -25.22
CA TRP A 537 9.99 36.15 -26.61
C TRP A 537 9.30 37.03 -27.68
N LEU A 538 9.64 36.79 -28.96
CA LEU A 538 9.14 37.47 -30.17
C LEU A 538 8.61 36.43 -31.19
N ILE A 539 7.43 36.66 -31.80
CA ILE A 539 6.75 35.69 -32.70
C ILE A 539 6.31 36.33 -34.03
N ALA A 540 6.30 35.53 -35.12
CA ALA A 540 5.73 35.90 -36.42
C ALA A 540 4.76 34.83 -36.98
N VAL A 541 3.65 35.26 -37.60
CA VAL A 541 2.55 34.39 -38.09
C VAL A 541 2.23 34.69 -39.56
N THR A 542 2.23 33.68 -40.44
CA THR A 542 2.07 33.86 -41.90
C THR A 542 0.99 32.95 -42.51
N PRO A 543 0.09 33.44 -43.39
CA PRO A 543 -1.03 32.66 -43.95
C PRO A 543 -0.72 31.94 -45.28
N MET A 544 -1.17 30.69 -45.41
CA MET A 544 -1.12 29.89 -46.65
C MET A 544 -2.49 29.78 -47.35
N ARG A 545 -2.46 29.74 -48.68
CA ARG A 545 -3.63 29.83 -49.56
C ARG A 545 -3.81 28.59 -50.43
N ASP A 546 -5.06 28.24 -50.74
CA ASP A 546 -5.40 27.19 -51.70
C ASP A 546 -5.35 27.70 -53.17
N ILE A 547 -5.52 26.79 -54.13
CA ILE A 547 -5.65 27.09 -55.57
C ILE A 547 -6.88 27.94 -55.94
N GLN A 548 -7.77 28.22 -54.98
CA GLN A 548 -8.94 29.10 -55.11
C GLN A 548 -8.75 30.41 -54.29
N ASN A 549 -7.49 30.71 -53.90
CA ASN A 549 -7.00 31.90 -53.20
C ASN A 549 -7.51 32.11 -51.75
N ARG A 550 -8.09 31.07 -51.14
CA ARG A 550 -8.63 31.09 -49.76
C ARG A 550 -7.56 30.66 -48.75
N ILE A 551 -7.49 31.36 -47.61
CA ILE A 551 -6.52 31.05 -46.54
C ILE A 551 -7.04 29.83 -45.77
N TYR A 552 -6.33 28.70 -45.85
CA TYR A 552 -6.76 27.40 -45.28
C TYR A 552 -5.74 26.77 -44.32
N LYS A 553 -4.50 27.30 -44.26
CA LYS A 553 -3.46 26.92 -43.28
C LYS A 553 -2.64 28.17 -42.86
N LEU A 554 -1.99 28.16 -41.70
CA LEU A 554 -0.98 29.16 -41.28
C LEU A 554 0.35 28.47 -40.95
N ILE A 555 1.46 29.22 -40.95
CA ILE A 555 2.80 28.79 -40.51
C ILE A 555 3.36 29.83 -39.53
N VAL A 556 4.09 29.40 -38.47
CA VAL A 556 4.52 30.23 -37.33
C VAL A 556 5.99 29.98 -36.92
N THR A 557 6.71 31.01 -36.41
CA THR A 557 8.17 31.01 -36.04
C THR A 557 8.51 31.97 -34.84
N THR A 558 9.55 31.72 -33.99
CA THR A 558 9.75 32.29 -32.60
C THR A 558 11.24 32.57 -32.08
N THR A 559 11.53 33.46 -31.07
CA THR A 559 12.90 33.78 -30.42
C THR A 559 12.85 34.51 -28.99
N ASP A 560 13.91 34.58 -28.10
CA ASP A 560 13.96 35.06 -26.64
C ASP A 560 14.74 36.40 -26.24
N ILE A 561 14.52 37.01 -25.02
CA ILE A 561 15.09 38.26 -24.39
C ILE A 561 15.17 38.46 -22.80
N THR A 562 15.43 37.47 -21.93
CA THR A 562 15.04 37.43 -20.46
C THR A 562 15.64 38.35 -19.32
N GLN A 563 16.96 38.46 -19.12
CA GLN A 563 17.63 38.59 -17.78
C GLN A 563 17.36 39.83 -16.86
N ARG A 564 16.65 40.87 -17.29
CA ARG A 564 16.68 42.21 -16.65
C ARG A 564 15.64 42.45 -15.54
N LYS A 565 14.71 41.51 -15.30
CA LYS A 565 13.50 41.76 -14.50
C LYS A 565 13.46 41.17 -13.08
N GLN A 566 14.42 40.32 -12.69
CA GLN A 566 14.36 39.57 -11.42
C GLN A 566 14.50 40.41 -10.12
N ILE A 567 15.45 41.35 -10.04
CA ILE A 567 15.94 41.87 -8.73
C ILE A 567 14.93 42.72 -7.95
N GLU A 568 14.19 43.63 -8.61
CA GLU A 568 13.20 44.49 -7.92
C GLU A 568 12.05 43.71 -7.28
N LEU A 569 11.83 42.46 -7.69
CA LEU A 569 10.70 41.66 -7.25
C LEU A 569 10.96 40.96 -5.90
N GLU A 570 12.19 40.47 -5.65
CA GLU A 570 12.50 39.61 -4.50
C GLU A 570 12.24 40.28 -3.14
N LEU A 571 12.49 41.59 -3.03
CA LEU A 571 12.53 42.30 -1.75
C LEU A 571 11.16 42.42 -1.07
N SER A 572 10.12 42.74 -1.83
CA SER A 572 8.73 42.80 -1.34
C SER A 572 8.16 41.39 -1.11
N GLN A 573 8.68 40.39 -1.85
CA GLN A 573 8.12 39.04 -1.91
C GLN A 573 8.23 38.32 -0.56
N LYS A 574 9.40 38.43 0.08
CA LYS A 574 9.68 37.77 1.37
C LYS A 574 8.78 38.24 2.52
N GLU A 575 8.37 39.50 2.56
CA GLU A 575 7.59 40.01 3.70
C GLU A 575 6.12 39.54 3.65
N GLU A 576 5.55 39.45 2.46
CA GLU A 576 4.21 38.88 2.25
C GLU A 576 4.23 37.35 2.42
N GLN A 577 5.33 36.69 2.02
CA GLN A 577 5.54 35.23 2.07
C GLN A 577 5.28 34.66 3.46
N TYR A 578 5.96 35.25 4.44
CA TYR A 578 5.90 34.80 5.82
C TYR A 578 4.55 35.06 6.50
N ARG A 579 3.81 36.10 6.07
CA ARG A 579 2.44 36.35 6.57
C ARG A 579 1.49 35.24 6.11
N HIS A 580 1.56 34.91 4.82
CA HIS A 580 0.72 33.87 4.23
C HIS A 580 0.99 32.47 4.78
N ILE A 581 2.25 32.14 5.11
CA ILE A 581 2.61 30.90 5.82
C ILE A 581 1.79 30.79 7.11
N PHE A 582 1.87 31.78 8.01
CA PHE A 582 1.25 31.72 9.35
C PHE A 582 -0.25 31.41 9.30
N GLU A 583 -0.96 31.95 8.30
CA GLU A 583 -2.41 31.81 8.13
C GLU A 583 -2.83 30.48 7.46
N ASN A 584 -1.90 29.75 6.84
CA ASN A 584 -2.21 28.61 5.96
C ASN A 584 -1.54 27.26 6.30
N VAL A 585 -0.78 27.18 7.39
CA VAL A 585 -0.26 25.90 7.92
C VAL A 585 -1.42 24.95 8.29
N SER A 586 -1.25 23.66 8.02
CA SER A 586 -2.18 22.55 8.33
C SER A 586 -2.35 22.28 9.83
N ASP A 587 -1.35 22.62 10.63
CA ASP A 587 -1.37 22.54 12.10
C ASP A 587 -1.95 23.82 12.74
N GLY A 588 -2.55 23.66 13.91
CA GLY A 588 -2.93 24.78 14.76
C GLY A 588 -1.69 25.44 15.37
N LEU A 589 -1.48 26.73 15.09
CA LEU A 589 -0.41 27.53 15.68
C LEU A 589 -0.98 28.43 16.77
N LEU A 590 -0.42 28.30 17.97
CA LEU A 590 -0.80 29.05 19.17
C LEU A 590 0.44 29.76 19.73
N ILE A 591 0.33 31.07 19.99
CA ILE A 591 1.36 31.86 20.68
C ILE A 591 0.81 32.26 22.03
N ASN A 592 1.44 31.79 23.11
CA ASN A 592 1.09 32.14 24.49
C ASN A 592 2.18 33.01 25.13
N ASP A 593 1.77 33.94 25.97
CA ASP A 593 2.67 34.72 26.82
C ASP A 593 3.23 33.84 27.95
N LEU A 594 4.54 33.91 28.20
CA LEU A 594 5.22 33.02 29.17
C LEU A 594 5.14 33.49 30.62
N GLU A 595 4.65 34.70 30.89
CA GLU A 595 4.45 35.22 32.26
C GLU A 595 3.01 35.02 32.74
N THR A 596 2.04 35.20 31.84
CA THR A 596 0.60 35.14 32.13
C THR A 596 -0.04 33.83 31.71
N GLY A 597 0.60 33.05 30.83
CA GLY A 597 0.07 31.80 30.27
C GLY A 597 -1.05 31.97 29.25
N LEU A 598 -1.47 33.20 28.95
CA LEU A 598 -2.61 33.49 28.07
C LEU A 598 -2.22 33.43 26.59
N LEU A 599 -3.16 33.01 25.74
CA LEU A 599 -3.01 33.10 24.29
C LEU A 599 -2.97 34.56 23.83
N VAL A 600 -1.93 34.94 23.11
CA VAL A 600 -1.73 36.27 22.51
C VAL A 600 -2.07 36.27 21.03
N LYS A 601 -1.87 35.12 20.35
CA LYS A 601 -2.22 34.94 18.94
C LYS A 601 -2.52 33.48 18.64
N ALA A 602 -3.44 33.24 17.71
CA ALA A 602 -3.73 31.93 17.12
C ALA A 602 -3.81 32.08 15.59
N ASN A 603 -3.49 31.02 14.84
CA ASN A 603 -3.82 30.97 13.41
C ASN A 603 -5.28 30.51 13.20
N PRO A 604 -5.87 30.69 11.99
CA PRO A 604 -7.25 30.29 11.73
C PRO A 604 -7.50 28.79 11.98
N VAL A 605 -6.54 27.93 11.63
CA VAL A 605 -6.68 26.47 11.80
C VAL A 605 -6.76 26.06 13.27
N ALA A 606 -6.01 26.70 14.17
CA ALA A 606 -6.17 26.46 15.62
C ALA A 606 -7.57 26.87 16.10
N CYS A 607 -8.10 27.99 15.61
CA CYS A 607 -9.43 28.49 15.92
C CYS A 607 -10.52 27.49 15.49
N ASP A 608 -10.46 27.03 14.24
CA ASP A 608 -11.38 26.04 13.66
C ASP A 608 -11.31 24.70 14.39
N MET A 609 -10.10 24.21 14.68
CA MET A 609 -9.84 22.94 15.36
C MET A 609 -10.49 22.86 16.76
N HIS A 610 -10.47 23.97 17.51
CA HIS A 610 -11.01 24.07 18.86
C HIS A 610 -12.44 24.64 18.92
N GLY A 611 -12.97 25.18 17.81
CA GLY A 611 -14.32 25.74 17.71
C GLY A 611 -14.47 27.14 18.34
N TYR A 612 -13.40 27.92 18.48
CA TYR A 612 -13.42 29.29 18.98
C TYR A 612 -13.24 30.30 17.83
N SER A 613 -13.86 31.47 17.91
CA SER A 613 -13.48 32.55 16.99
C SER A 613 -12.13 33.18 17.40
N PRO A 614 -11.37 33.82 16.49
CA PRO A 614 -10.07 34.41 16.84
C PRO A 614 -10.13 35.44 17.98
N SER A 615 -11.23 36.20 18.10
CA SER A 615 -11.42 37.18 19.17
C SER A 615 -11.87 36.58 20.51
N GLU A 616 -12.41 35.36 20.50
CA GLU A 616 -12.71 34.59 21.73
C GLU A 616 -11.52 33.76 22.19
N PHE A 617 -10.66 33.30 21.27
CA PHE A 617 -9.57 32.39 21.59
C PHE A 617 -8.36 33.13 22.17
N ILE A 618 -8.07 34.33 21.68
CA ILE A 618 -7.06 35.23 22.24
C ILE A 618 -7.51 35.67 23.64
N GLY A 619 -6.62 35.56 24.61
CA GLY A 619 -6.86 35.83 26.03
C GLY A 619 -7.31 34.61 26.85
N LEU A 620 -7.58 33.45 26.24
CA LEU A 620 -7.84 32.22 26.99
C LEU A 620 -6.55 31.59 27.53
N HIS A 621 -6.68 30.92 28.68
CA HIS A 621 -5.63 30.11 29.27
C HIS A 621 -5.77 28.65 28.77
N PRO A 622 -4.67 27.94 28.40
CA PRO A 622 -4.76 26.60 27.80
C PRO A 622 -5.53 25.53 28.58
N THR A 623 -5.59 25.62 29.91
CA THR A 623 -6.42 24.73 30.75
C THR A 623 -7.94 24.87 30.54
N VAL A 624 -8.40 25.78 29.67
CA VAL A 624 -9.81 25.91 29.28
C VAL A 624 -10.17 24.94 28.15
N PHE A 625 -9.19 24.56 27.32
CA PHE A 625 -9.38 23.72 26.13
C PHE A 625 -8.47 22.48 26.07
N ILE A 626 -7.66 22.24 27.11
CA ILE A 626 -6.98 20.96 27.35
C ILE A 626 -7.85 20.15 28.32
N ASP A 627 -7.95 18.83 28.13
CA ASP A 627 -8.68 17.96 29.05
C ASP A 627 -8.01 17.90 30.43
N SER A 628 -8.81 17.77 31.51
CA SER A 628 -8.32 17.83 32.89
C SER A 628 -7.23 16.82 33.22
N ASP A 629 -7.27 15.64 32.59
CA ASP A 629 -6.27 14.58 32.82
C ASP A 629 -4.89 14.96 32.27
N TYR A 630 -4.83 15.97 31.38
CA TYR A 630 -3.63 16.40 30.65
C TYR A 630 -3.11 17.80 31.06
N HIS A 631 -3.76 18.50 32.00
CA HIS A 631 -3.33 19.82 32.48
C HIS A 631 -1.87 19.89 32.98
N TYR A 632 -1.31 18.77 33.47
CA TYR A 632 0.08 18.70 33.90
C TYR A 632 1.08 18.94 32.74
N LEU A 633 0.71 18.58 31.51
CA LEU A 633 1.54 18.79 30.31
C LEU A 633 1.75 20.28 30.03
N PHE A 634 0.75 21.14 30.28
CA PHE A 634 0.90 22.58 30.10
C PHE A 634 1.86 23.21 31.12
N GLN A 635 1.88 22.70 32.35
CA GLN A 635 2.87 23.11 33.36
C GLN A 635 4.28 22.69 32.95
N GLN A 636 4.45 21.46 32.47
CA GLN A 636 5.74 20.96 31.98
C GLN A 636 6.23 21.76 30.76
N PHE A 637 5.36 21.99 29.77
CA PHE A 637 5.61 22.85 28.61
C PHE A 637 6.14 24.22 29.06
N SER A 638 5.43 24.90 29.97
CA SER A 638 5.79 26.25 30.41
C SER A 638 7.20 26.31 31.03
N GLN A 639 7.55 25.30 31.83
CA GLN A 639 8.88 25.19 32.44
C GLN A 639 9.98 24.87 31.41
N GLU A 640 9.72 24.00 30.43
CA GLU A 640 10.69 23.65 29.40
C GLU A 640 10.95 24.81 28.42
N ILE A 641 9.91 25.53 28.01
CA ILE A 641 10.06 26.69 27.11
C ILE A 641 10.78 27.85 27.79
N GLN A 642 10.50 28.12 29.08
CA GLN A 642 11.27 29.11 29.86
C GLN A 642 12.76 28.75 30.00
N GLN A 643 13.12 27.46 29.90
CA GLN A 643 14.51 26.98 29.88
C GLN A 643 15.12 26.96 28.46
N GLY A 644 14.42 27.45 27.44
CA GLY A 644 14.86 27.43 26.04
C GLY A 644 14.86 26.04 25.39
N LYS A 645 14.14 25.07 25.97
CA LYS A 645 14.04 23.70 25.46
C LYS A 645 12.84 23.56 24.50
N LYS A 646 12.81 22.44 23.75
CA LYS A 646 11.67 22.05 22.91
C LYS A 646 10.85 20.99 23.63
N PHE A 647 9.53 21.19 23.68
CA PHE A 647 8.58 20.29 24.33
C PHE A 647 7.84 19.43 23.30
N TYR A 648 7.49 18.18 23.64
CA TYR A 648 6.71 17.27 22.79
C TYR A 648 5.81 16.38 23.65
N ALA A 649 4.52 16.29 23.32
CA ALA A 649 3.57 15.40 23.99
C ALA A 649 2.38 15.02 23.09
N GLN A 650 1.63 14.00 23.50
CA GLN A 650 0.27 13.74 23.01
C GLN A 650 -0.72 13.96 24.15
N ALA A 651 -1.85 14.58 23.84
CA ALA A 651 -2.87 14.97 24.82
C ALA A 651 -4.28 14.77 24.24
N VAL A 652 -5.28 15.12 25.05
CA VAL A 652 -6.65 15.29 24.59
C VAL A 652 -7.06 16.73 24.86
N ASP A 653 -7.49 17.42 23.82
CA ASP A 653 -8.07 18.75 23.89
C ASP A 653 -9.60 18.66 23.88
N VAL A 654 -10.24 19.72 24.37
CA VAL A 654 -11.70 19.86 24.50
C VAL A 654 -12.13 21.07 23.70
N ARG A 655 -12.93 20.82 22.66
CA ARG A 655 -13.51 21.90 21.84
C ARG A 655 -14.56 22.68 22.63
N LYS A 656 -14.90 23.87 22.14
CA LYS A 656 -15.94 24.76 22.72
C LYS A 656 -17.31 24.09 22.89
N ASP A 657 -17.62 23.07 22.07
CA ASP A 657 -18.87 22.27 22.16
C ASP A 657 -18.81 21.11 23.18
N GLY A 658 -17.67 20.93 23.85
CA GLY A 658 -17.42 19.84 24.79
C GLY A 658 -16.97 18.52 24.14
N SER A 659 -16.83 18.46 22.81
CA SER A 659 -16.28 17.28 22.13
C SER A 659 -14.77 17.14 22.38
N LYS A 660 -14.32 15.90 22.57
CA LYS A 660 -12.90 15.57 22.73
C LYS A 660 -12.19 15.52 21.37
N LEU A 661 -10.91 15.86 21.39
CA LEU A 661 -10.02 15.91 20.25
C LEU A 661 -8.68 15.29 20.66
N ASP A 662 -8.25 14.22 20.01
CA ASP A 662 -6.91 13.66 20.27
C ASP A 662 -5.86 14.52 19.55
N VAL A 663 -4.88 15.05 20.28
CA VAL A 663 -3.84 15.94 19.73
C VAL A 663 -2.42 15.46 19.95
N GLU A 664 -1.53 15.88 19.05
CA GLU A 664 -0.08 15.88 19.22
C GLU A 664 0.42 17.33 19.28
N ILE A 665 1.29 17.63 20.26
CA ILE A 665 1.67 19.00 20.66
C ILE A 665 3.20 19.13 20.64
N LYS A 666 3.70 20.23 20.05
CA LYS A 666 5.12 20.61 20.04
C LYS A 666 5.30 22.05 20.46
N GLY A 667 6.23 22.30 21.39
CA GLY A 667 6.53 23.63 21.92
C GLY A 667 7.94 24.12 21.59
N THR A 668 8.07 25.42 21.34
CA THR A 668 9.37 26.13 21.26
C THR A 668 9.21 27.58 21.74
N SER A 669 10.30 28.27 22.08
CA SER A 669 10.29 29.71 22.41
C SER A 669 10.38 30.57 21.15
N CYS A 670 9.64 31.68 21.08
CA CYS A 670 9.77 32.71 20.03
C CYS A 670 9.71 34.13 20.62
N THR A 671 10.23 35.13 19.90
CA THR A 671 10.06 36.54 20.28
C THR A 671 8.91 37.13 19.49
N TYR A 672 7.91 37.68 20.18
CA TYR A 672 6.77 38.35 19.57
C TYR A 672 6.57 39.72 20.21
N ASN A 673 6.42 40.77 19.39
CA ASN A 673 6.37 42.17 19.81
C ASN A 673 7.49 42.58 20.81
N GLY A 674 8.68 42.02 20.66
CA GLY A 674 9.84 42.31 21.53
C GLY A 674 9.87 41.56 22.88
N LYS A 675 8.90 40.69 23.17
CA LYS A 675 8.84 39.87 24.39
C LYS A 675 8.93 38.37 24.07
N LEU A 676 9.50 37.57 24.97
CA LEU A 676 9.59 36.12 24.83
C LEU A 676 8.23 35.45 25.08
N HIS A 677 7.81 34.60 24.14
CA HIS A 677 6.55 33.86 24.12
C HIS A 677 6.79 32.37 23.86
N GLY A 678 5.81 31.53 24.19
CA GLY A 678 5.74 30.15 23.76
C GLY A 678 5.02 30.05 22.42
N LEU A 679 5.63 29.38 21.44
CA LEU A 679 4.99 28.94 20.21
C LEU A 679 4.67 27.45 20.33
N THR A 680 3.39 27.13 20.20
CA THR A 680 2.86 25.77 20.26
C THR A 680 2.25 25.39 18.91
N VAL A 681 2.64 24.22 18.41
CA VAL A 681 2.07 23.58 17.22
C VAL A 681 1.20 22.43 17.70
N VAL A 682 -0.07 22.40 17.28
CA VAL A 682 -1.09 21.42 17.69
C VAL A 682 -1.65 20.71 16.46
N ARG A 683 -1.66 19.38 16.48
CA ARG A 683 -2.03 18.50 15.35
C ARG A 683 -3.10 17.49 15.75
N ASP A 684 -4.21 17.43 15.02
CA ASP A 684 -5.27 16.43 15.22
C ASP A 684 -4.77 15.02 14.80
N ILE A 685 -4.93 14.03 15.69
CA ILE A 685 -4.59 12.62 15.46
C ILE A 685 -5.80 11.68 15.64
N SER A 686 -7.01 12.22 15.76
CA SER A 686 -8.26 11.51 16.07
C SER A 686 -8.67 10.49 15.00
N GLU A 687 -8.34 10.73 13.72
CA GLU A 687 -8.58 9.76 12.64
C GLU A 687 -7.61 8.57 12.69
N ARG A 688 -6.32 8.84 12.94
CA ARG A 688 -5.28 7.81 13.08
C ARG A 688 -5.64 6.79 14.17
N LYS A 689 -6.02 7.26 15.37
CA LYS A 689 -6.44 6.37 16.48
C LYS A 689 -7.68 5.54 16.14
N ARG A 690 -8.69 6.12 15.48
CA ARG A 690 -9.91 5.40 15.06
C ARG A 690 -9.60 4.26 14.09
N ASN A 691 -8.72 4.49 13.12
CA ASN A 691 -8.33 3.48 12.15
C ASN A 691 -7.50 2.34 12.79
N GLU A 692 -6.61 2.66 13.73
CA GLU A 692 -5.85 1.65 14.47
C GLU A 692 -6.75 0.71 15.31
N ILE A 693 -7.73 1.26 16.04
CA ILE A 693 -8.69 0.48 16.82
C ILE A 693 -9.54 -0.43 15.91
N LYS A 694 -9.99 0.09 14.76
CA LYS A 694 -10.75 -0.68 13.75
C LYS A 694 -9.94 -1.87 13.22
N LEU A 695 -8.66 -1.64 12.92
CA LEU A 695 -7.73 -2.66 12.42
C LEU A 695 -7.45 -3.78 13.44
N GLN A 696 -7.24 -3.42 14.71
CA GLN A 696 -7.08 -4.40 15.79
C GLN A 696 -8.30 -5.32 15.91
N LYS A 697 -9.52 -4.75 15.85
CA LYS A 697 -10.76 -5.52 15.91
C LYS A 697 -10.91 -6.50 14.73
N GLN A 698 -10.69 -6.03 13.49
CA GLN A 698 -10.75 -6.88 12.30
C GLN A 698 -9.73 -8.04 12.36
N THR A 699 -8.52 -7.77 12.82
CA THR A 699 -7.46 -8.78 13.01
C THR A 699 -7.89 -9.88 13.98
N GLN A 700 -8.58 -9.51 15.07
CA GLN A 700 -9.05 -10.45 16.08
C GLN A 700 -10.24 -11.31 15.57
N GLU A 701 -11.16 -10.72 14.83
CA GLU A 701 -12.28 -11.44 14.18
C GLU A 701 -11.76 -12.45 13.14
N LEU A 702 -10.81 -12.04 12.28
CA LEU A 702 -10.19 -12.90 11.28
C LEU A 702 -9.44 -14.09 11.90
N LYS A 703 -8.68 -13.86 12.99
CA LYS A 703 -7.98 -14.92 13.74
C LYS A 703 -8.95 -15.96 14.30
N LYS A 704 -10.14 -15.54 14.74
CA LYS A 704 -11.21 -16.44 15.22
C LYS A 704 -11.80 -17.26 14.07
N ALA A 705 -12.10 -16.64 12.92
CA ALA A 705 -12.63 -17.32 11.74
C ALA A 705 -11.67 -18.41 11.20
N LEU A 706 -10.37 -18.09 11.08
CA LEU A 706 -9.33 -19.04 10.65
C LEU A 706 -9.20 -20.25 11.59
N GLY A 707 -9.35 -20.04 12.90
CA GLY A 707 -9.35 -21.12 13.89
C GLY A 707 -10.55 -22.07 13.72
N THR A 708 -11.74 -21.52 13.47
CA THR A 708 -12.95 -22.31 13.20
C THR A 708 -12.81 -23.12 11.92
N LEU A 709 -12.37 -22.50 10.82
CA LEU A 709 -12.23 -23.17 9.51
C LEU A 709 -11.29 -24.38 9.57
N LYS A 710 -10.13 -24.25 10.24
CA LYS A 710 -9.17 -25.35 10.41
C LYS A 710 -9.75 -26.55 11.18
N ARG A 711 -10.59 -26.29 12.19
CA ARG A 711 -11.26 -27.36 12.96
C ARG A 711 -12.30 -28.09 12.09
N THR A 712 -13.15 -27.34 11.40
CA THR A 712 -14.19 -27.90 10.51
C THR A 712 -13.59 -28.77 9.41
N GLN A 713 -12.52 -28.30 8.75
CA GLN A 713 -11.85 -29.07 7.70
C GLN A 713 -11.28 -30.39 8.21
N ALA A 714 -10.66 -30.40 9.40
CA ALA A 714 -10.09 -31.61 9.99
C ALA A 714 -11.18 -32.63 10.39
N GLN A 715 -12.31 -32.16 10.91
CA GLN A 715 -13.48 -33.00 11.20
C GLN A 715 -14.05 -33.66 9.93
N LEU A 716 -14.21 -32.90 8.84
CA LEU A 716 -14.72 -33.44 7.56
C LEU A 716 -13.83 -34.56 7.01
N VAL A 717 -12.51 -34.34 6.91
CA VAL A 717 -11.55 -35.35 6.41
C VAL A 717 -11.55 -36.61 7.28
N GLN A 718 -11.75 -36.48 8.59
CA GLN A 718 -11.84 -37.65 9.48
C GLN A 718 -13.18 -38.39 9.34
N SER A 719 -14.28 -37.67 9.11
CA SER A 719 -15.60 -38.26 8.84
C SER A 719 -15.60 -39.05 7.52
N GLU A 720 -15.05 -38.46 6.46
CA GLU A 720 -14.94 -39.08 5.13
C GLU A 720 -14.14 -40.39 5.18
N LYS A 721 -12.98 -40.38 5.86
CA LYS A 721 -12.16 -41.59 6.08
C LYS A 721 -12.92 -42.69 6.82
N MET A 722 -13.71 -42.34 7.84
CA MET A 722 -14.47 -43.33 8.61
C MET A 722 -15.64 -43.90 7.81
N SER A 723 -16.34 -43.09 7.02
CA SER A 723 -17.44 -43.57 6.17
C SER A 723 -16.94 -44.47 5.02
N SER A 724 -15.80 -44.12 4.40
CA SER A 724 -15.12 -44.95 3.40
C SER A 724 -14.69 -46.32 3.94
N ILE A 725 -14.09 -46.35 5.14
CA ILE A 725 -13.80 -47.60 5.87
C ILE A 725 -15.11 -48.34 6.20
N GLY A 726 -16.16 -47.62 6.58
CA GLY A 726 -17.51 -48.12 6.84
C GLY A 726 -18.06 -48.98 5.71
N GLN A 727 -18.07 -48.44 4.49
CA GLN A 727 -18.53 -49.11 3.28
C GLN A 727 -17.63 -50.29 2.88
N MET A 728 -16.30 -50.11 2.90
CA MET A 728 -15.35 -51.17 2.53
C MET A 728 -15.46 -52.38 3.47
N VAL A 729 -15.55 -52.15 4.78
CA VAL A 729 -15.72 -53.23 5.77
C VAL A 729 -17.05 -53.95 5.58
N ALA A 730 -18.13 -53.28 5.17
CA ALA A 730 -19.41 -53.94 4.89
C ALA A 730 -19.32 -54.94 3.72
N GLY A 731 -18.66 -54.56 2.61
CA GLY A 731 -18.43 -55.45 1.47
C GLY A 731 -17.55 -56.65 1.83
N VAL A 732 -16.36 -56.38 2.38
CA VAL A 732 -15.40 -57.42 2.80
C VAL A 732 -15.99 -58.36 3.86
N ALA A 733 -16.80 -57.84 4.79
CA ALA A 733 -17.51 -58.67 5.76
C ALA A 733 -18.48 -59.66 5.13
N HIS A 734 -19.16 -59.29 4.03
CA HIS A 734 -20.02 -60.21 3.29
C HIS A 734 -19.21 -61.29 2.55
N GLU A 735 -18.13 -60.89 1.88
CA GLU A 735 -17.27 -61.81 1.12
C GLU A 735 -16.56 -62.85 2.01
N ILE A 736 -16.06 -62.46 3.19
CA ILE A 736 -15.38 -63.41 4.10
C ILE A 736 -16.39 -64.26 4.89
N ASN A 737 -17.58 -63.75 5.22
CA ASN A 737 -18.61 -64.54 5.92
C ASN A 737 -19.05 -65.77 5.12
N ASN A 738 -19.16 -65.66 3.80
CA ASN A 738 -19.67 -66.73 2.94
C ASN A 738 -18.84 -68.04 3.03
N PRO A 739 -17.53 -68.05 2.74
CA PRO A 739 -16.69 -69.24 2.90
C PRO A 739 -16.53 -69.64 4.37
N THR A 740 -16.48 -68.68 5.31
CA THR A 740 -16.35 -69.00 6.75
C THR A 740 -17.55 -69.77 7.26
N ASN A 741 -18.78 -69.36 6.91
CA ASN A 741 -20.00 -70.09 7.28
C ASN A 741 -20.07 -71.48 6.65
N PHE A 742 -19.60 -71.64 5.40
CA PHE A 742 -19.52 -72.93 4.74
C PHE A 742 -18.55 -73.89 5.46
N ILE A 743 -17.34 -73.42 5.80
CA ILE A 743 -16.36 -74.25 6.53
C ILE A 743 -16.90 -74.60 7.93
N HIS A 744 -17.37 -73.60 8.69
CA HIS A 744 -17.88 -73.79 10.05
C HIS A 744 -19.06 -74.78 10.11
N GLY A 745 -20.00 -74.70 9.16
CA GLY A 745 -21.15 -75.61 9.07
C GLY A 745 -20.78 -77.05 8.73
N ASN A 746 -19.66 -77.30 8.05
CA ASN A 746 -19.19 -78.64 7.68
C ASN A 746 -18.28 -79.28 8.73
N ILE A 747 -17.61 -78.50 9.60
CA ILE A 747 -16.71 -79.06 10.63
C ILE A 747 -17.47 -79.87 11.68
N SER A 748 -18.62 -79.40 12.18
CA SER A 748 -19.35 -80.14 13.22
C SER A 748 -19.87 -81.52 12.76
N PRO A 749 -20.44 -81.68 11.54
CA PRO A 749 -20.67 -83.01 10.97
C PRO A 749 -19.40 -83.85 10.78
N ALA A 750 -18.28 -83.23 10.36
CA ALA A 750 -17.02 -83.95 10.18
C ALA A 750 -16.45 -84.51 11.50
N ILE A 751 -16.53 -83.75 12.60
CA ILE A 751 -16.18 -84.23 13.95
C ILE A 751 -17.02 -85.46 14.30
N GLN A 752 -18.35 -85.38 14.14
CA GLN A 752 -19.24 -86.51 14.43
C GLN A 752 -18.89 -87.77 13.61
N TYR A 753 -18.61 -87.62 12.31
CA TYR A 753 -18.23 -88.75 11.46
C TYR A 753 -16.89 -89.38 11.89
N VAL A 754 -15.92 -88.56 12.30
CA VAL A 754 -14.62 -89.04 12.80
C VAL A 754 -14.78 -89.74 14.15
N GLU A 755 -15.55 -89.18 15.08
CA GLU A 755 -15.87 -89.84 16.37
C GLU A 755 -16.54 -91.21 16.18
N ASP A 756 -17.51 -91.32 15.26
CA ASP A 756 -18.19 -92.58 14.96
C ASP A 756 -17.24 -93.62 14.32
N LEU A 757 -16.32 -93.19 13.45
CA LEU A 757 -15.28 -94.06 12.87
C LEU A 757 -14.26 -94.52 13.91
N LEU A 758 -13.80 -93.62 14.78
CA LEU A 758 -12.89 -93.95 15.88
C LEU A 758 -13.52 -94.92 16.89
N LYS A 759 -14.81 -94.74 17.18
CA LYS A 759 -15.60 -95.65 18.01
C LYS A 759 -15.76 -97.02 17.37
N LEU A 760 -15.98 -97.09 16.05
CA LEU A 760 -16.02 -98.35 15.30
C LEU A 760 -14.65 -99.06 15.32
N LEU A 761 -13.56 -98.33 15.10
CA LEU A 761 -12.18 -98.85 15.22
C LEU A 761 -11.91 -99.43 16.61
N GLY A 762 -12.31 -98.71 17.67
CA GLY A 762 -12.20 -99.20 19.04
C GLY A 762 -13.00 -100.48 19.30
N LEU A 763 -14.19 -100.64 18.70
CA LEU A 763 -14.94 -101.90 18.77
C LEU A 763 -14.21 -103.05 18.06
N TYR A 764 -13.62 -102.81 16.88
CA TYR A 764 -12.80 -103.80 16.18
C TYR A 764 -11.55 -104.21 16.99
N GLN A 765 -10.84 -103.25 17.59
CA GLN A 765 -9.67 -103.52 18.45
C GLN A 765 -10.05 -104.35 19.69
N ASN A 766 -11.22 -104.10 20.29
CA ASN A 766 -11.73 -104.89 21.42
C ASN A 766 -12.14 -106.32 21.02
N CYS A 767 -12.69 -106.52 19.83
CA CYS A 767 -13.07 -107.85 19.33
C CYS A 767 -11.87 -108.66 18.79
N TYR A 768 -10.82 -107.99 18.31
CA TYR A 768 -9.61 -108.60 17.75
C TYR A 768 -8.34 -108.04 18.42
N PRO A 769 -8.06 -108.37 19.70
CA PRO A 769 -6.89 -107.87 20.44
C PRO A 769 -5.54 -108.39 19.91
N HIS A 770 -5.57 -109.39 19.03
CA HIS A 770 -4.41 -109.90 18.30
C HIS A 770 -4.74 -109.92 16.80
N PRO A 771 -4.60 -108.77 16.10
CA PRO A 771 -4.85 -108.71 14.66
C PRO A 771 -3.78 -109.47 13.86
N PRO A 772 -4.07 -109.88 12.62
CA PRO A 772 -3.07 -110.42 11.69
C PRO A 772 -1.86 -109.50 11.52
N GLU A 773 -0.70 -110.09 11.21
CA GLU A 773 0.60 -109.39 11.08
C GLU A 773 0.56 -108.22 10.09
N GLU A 774 -0.15 -108.36 8.97
CA GLU A 774 -0.38 -107.29 7.98
C GLU A 774 -1.08 -106.05 8.58
N ILE A 775 -2.05 -106.27 9.47
CA ILE A 775 -2.81 -105.19 10.12
C ILE A 775 -2.01 -104.61 11.29
N ALA A 776 -1.28 -105.45 12.03
CA ALA A 776 -0.39 -104.97 13.09
C ALA A 776 0.72 -104.07 12.54
N ALA A 777 1.37 -104.48 11.45
CA ALA A 777 2.38 -103.67 10.77
C ALA A 777 1.81 -102.34 10.24
N PHE A 778 0.60 -102.35 9.66
CA PHE A 778 -0.04 -101.12 9.19
C PHE A 778 -0.43 -100.17 10.33
N ILE A 779 -0.85 -100.68 11.48
CA ILE A 779 -1.16 -99.87 12.68
C ILE A 779 0.09 -99.15 13.21
N GLU A 780 1.26 -99.80 13.14
CA GLU A 780 2.56 -99.23 13.54
C GLU A 780 3.06 -98.22 12.49
N ASP A 781 3.00 -98.55 11.20
CA ASP A 781 3.45 -97.71 10.06
C ASP A 781 2.71 -96.36 9.99
N ILE A 782 1.40 -96.33 10.29
CA ILE A 782 0.62 -95.09 10.32
C ILE A 782 0.58 -94.40 11.69
N GLU A 783 1.27 -94.94 12.71
CA GLU A 783 1.21 -94.46 14.11
C GLU A 783 -0.23 -94.25 14.61
N LEU A 784 -1.13 -95.24 14.42
CA LEU A 784 -2.58 -95.06 14.54
C LEU A 784 -3.01 -94.31 15.82
N TYR A 785 -2.44 -94.64 16.98
CA TYR A 785 -2.80 -93.99 18.25
C TYR A 785 -2.52 -92.48 18.27
N PHE A 786 -1.49 -92.01 17.56
CA PHE A 786 -1.24 -90.58 17.39
C PHE A 786 -2.33 -89.95 16.50
N ILE A 787 -2.65 -90.57 15.37
CA ILE A 787 -3.71 -90.10 14.46
C ILE A 787 -5.06 -90.02 15.17
N GLN A 788 -5.41 -91.01 16.01
CA GLN A 788 -6.67 -91.03 16.76
C GLN A 788 -6.84 -89.80 17.67
N GLU A 789 -5.76 -89.32 18.30
CA GLU A 789 -5.78 -88.09 19.09
C GLU A 789 -5.70 -86.82 18.24
N ASP A 790 -4.84 -86.79 17.23
CA ASP A 790 -4.52 -85.58 16.48
C ASP A 790 -5.66 -85.16 15.53
N VAL A 791 -6.37 -86.11 14.92
CA VAL A 791 -7.48 -85.81 14.01
C VAL A 791 -8.62 -85.03 14.68
N ILE A 792 -8.89 -85.30 15.97
CA ILE A 792 -9.89 -84.56 16.75
C ILE A 792 -9.36 -83.14 17.04
N LYS A 793 -8.12 -83.03 17.55
CA LYS A 793 -7.47 -81.74 17.87
C LYS A 793 -7.37 -80.83 16.64
N LEU A 794 -7.12 -81.39 15.45
CA LEU A 794 -7.11 -80.66 14.18
C LEU A 794 -8.49 -80.09 13.83
N LEU A 795 -9.56 -80.89 13.93
CA LEU A 795 -10.91 -80.43 13.64
C LEU A 795 -11.42 -79.40 14.67
N GLU A 796 -11.14 -79.59 15.96
CA GLU A 796 -11.41 -78.60 17.01
C GLU A 796 -10.68 -77.28 16.75
N SER A 797 -9.40 -77.34 16.36
CA SER A 797 -8.59 -76.17 15.99
C SER A 797 -9.18 -75.41 14.78
N MET A 798 -9.67 -76.13 13.76
CA MET A 798 -10.39 -75.51 12.63
C MET A 798 -11.73 -74.90 13.05
N GLN A 799 -12.45 -75.53 13.99
CA GLN A 799 -13.70 -75.00 14.53
C GLN A 799 -13.47 -73.70 15.30
N GLU A 800 -12.43 -73.65 16.12
CA GLU A 800 -12.00 -72.46 16.86
C GLU A 800 -11.51 -71.35 15.92
N GLY A 801 -10.75 -71.69 14.88
CA GLY A 801 -10.32 -70.75 13.85
C GLY A 801 -11.49 -70.09 13.12
N THR A 802 -12.48 -70.87 12.70
CA THR A 802 -13.69 -70.33 12.05
C THR A 802 -14.57 -69.51 12.99
N ARG A 803 -14.72 -69.93 14.26
CA ARG A 803 -15.40 -69.14 15.30
C ARG A 803 -14.75 -67.76 15.46
N ARG A 804 -13.42 -67.73 15.57
CA ARG A 804 -12.64 -66.50 15.75
C ARG A 804 -12.72 -65.57 14.54
N ILE A 805 -12.71 -66.09 13.31
CA ILE A 805 -12.93 -65.28 12.09
C ILE A 805 -14.31 -64.62 12.13
N ARG A 806 -15.36 -65.37 12.51
CA ARG A 806 -16.72 -64.86 12.62
C ARG A 806 -16.86 -63.76 13.68
N GLU A 807 -16.22 -63.91 14.83
CA GLU A 807 -16.15 -62.88 15.89
C GLU A 807 -15.42 -61.62 15.41
N ILE A 808 -14.35 -61.78 14.63
CA ILE A 808 -13.61 -60.67 14.01
C ILE A 808 -14.50 -59.88 13.05
N ILE A 809 -15.20 -60.56 12.15
CA ILE A 809 -16.10 -59.91 11.18
C ILE A 809 -17.28 -59.22 11.88
N LEU A 810 -17.87 -59.85 12.89
CA LEU A 810 -18.98 -59.27 13.66
C LEU A 810 -18.55 -57.98 14.37
N SER A 811 -17.38 -57.98 15.01
CA SER A 811 -16.87 -56.81 15.72
C SER A 811 -16.43 -55.69 14.76
N LEU A 812 -15.82 -56.04 13.63
CA LEU A 812 -15.52 -55.10 12.54
C LEU A 812 -16.80 -54.45 12.00
N ARG A 813 -17.86 -55.21 11.78
CA ARG A 813 -19.16 -54.69 11.31
C ARG A 813 -19.88 -53.84 12.36
N ASN A 814 -19.76 -54.18 13.65
CA ASN A 814 -20.31 -53.37 14.74
C ASN A 814 -19.53 -52.06 14.91
N PHE A 815 -18.22 -52.07 14.64
CA PHE A 815 -17.38 -50.88 14.64
C PHE A 815 -17.59 -50.01 13.38
N SER A 816 -17.79 -50.62 12.21
CA SER A 816 -17.93 -49.89 10.93
C SER A 816 -19.25 -49.13 10.80
N ARG A 817 -20.25 -49.45 11.62
CA ARG A 817 -21.54 -48.72 11.76
C ARG A 817 -21.43 -47.39 12.53
N LEU A 818 -20.32 -46.67 12.35
CA LEU A 818 -20.08 -45.36 12.93
C LEU A 818 -21.08 -44.28 12.45
N ASP A 819 -21.68 -44.49 11.28
CA ASP A 819 -22.66 -43.59 10.65
C ASP A 819 -24.12 -43.81 11.11
N GLU A 820 -24.41 -44.71 12.07
CA GLU A 820 -25.72 -44.73 12.74
C GLU A 820 -25.87 -43.45 13.60
N SER A 821 -26.50 -42.43 13.02
CA SER A 821 -26.87 -41.14 13.66
C SER A 821 -27.98 -41.27 14.71
N GLU A 822 -28.44 -42.49 14.98
CA GLU A 822 -29.53 -42.80 15.89
C GLU A 822 -29.03 -43.00 17.33
N TYR A 823 -29.67 -42.28 18.26
CA TYR A 823 -29.38 -42.35 19.69
C TYR A 823 -30.11 -43.55 20.32
N LYS A 824 -29.36 -44.60 20.70
CA LYS A 824 -29.90 -45.93 21.02
C LYS A 824 -29.47 -46.43 22.39
N GLU A 825 -30.32 -47.25 23.01
CA GLU A 825 -29.99 -48.00 24.22
C GLU A 825 -29.10 -49.20 23.88
N VAL A 826 -27.87 -49.22 24.40
CA VAL A 826 -26.87 -50.24 24.10
C VAL A 826 -26.12 -50.73 25.35
N ASN A 827 -25.62 -51.96 25.29
CA ASN A 827 -24.65 -52.47 26.26
C ASN A 827 -23.25 -51.96 25.90
N ILE A 828 -22.73 -51.01 26.68
CA ILE A 828 -21.41 -50.40 26.43
C ILE A 828 -20.23 -51.38 26.51
N HIS A 829 -20.33 -52.49 27.24
CA HIS A 829 -19.25 -53.49 27.32
C HIS A 829 -19.01 -54.13 25.95
N SER A 830 -20.07 -54.36 25.17
CA SER A 830 -19.98 -54.91 23.81
C SER A 830 -19.18 -54.00 22.86
N GLY A 831 -19.27 -52.68 23.03
CA GLY A 831 -18.49 -51.69 22.29
C GLY A 831 -17.02 -51.67 22.69
N ILE A 832 -16.73 -51.72 24.00
CA ILE A 832 -15.38 -51.83 24.54
C ILE A 832 -14.70 -53.12 24.05
N ASP A 833 -15.41 -54.26 24.12
CA ASP A 833 -14.88 -55.56 23.70
C ASP A 833 -14.66 -55.63 22.19
N SER A 834 -15.57 -55.08 21.37
CA SER A 834 -15.36 -54.94 19.91
C SER A 834 -14.10 -54.12 19.60
N THR A 835 -13.88 -53.03 20.34
CA THR A 835 -12.71 -52.14 20.18
C THR A 835 -11.41 -52.85 20.58
N LEU A 836 -11.41 -53.56 21.72
CA LEU A 836 -10.26 -54.37 22.16
C LEU A 836 -9.92 -55.48 21.16
N MET A 837 -10.93 -56.11 20.57
CA MET A 837 -10.73 -57.18 19.60
C MET A 837 -10.12 -56.66 18.28
N ILE A 838 -10.50 -55.47 17.83
CA ILE A 838 -9.84 -54.78 16.69
C ILE A 838 -8.38 -54.45 17.03
N LEU A 839 -8.11 -54.03 18.26
CA LEU A 839 -6.76 -53.74 18.76
C LEU A 839 -5.96 -54.99 19.17
N GLN A 840 -6.50 -56.21 19.04
CA GLN A 840 -5.83 -57.44 19.50
C GLN A 840 -4.44 -57.64 18.88
N ASN A 841 -4.26 -57.31 17.59
CA ASN A 841 -2.96 -57.36 16.90
C ASN A 841 -1.98 -56.26 17.34
N ARG A 842 -2.39 -55.31 18.17
CA ARG A 842 -1.50 -54.35 18.85
C ARG A 842 -1.19 -54.71 20.30
N LEU A 843 -2.02 -55.55 20.93
CA LEU A 843 -1.85 -55.98 22.32
C LEU A 843 -0.97 -57.22 22.46
N LYS A 844 -0.97 -58.12 21.46
CA LYS A 844 -0.14 -59.34 21.45
C LYS A 844 1.35 -59.06 21.24
N GLU A 845 2.17 -59.98 21.75
CA GLU A 845 3.62 -59.99 21.57
C GLU A 845 4.03 -59.90 20.09
N LYS A 846 5.10 -59.14 19.83
CA LYS A 846 5.76 -58.93 18.53
C LYS A 846 7.27 -59.00 18.72
N PRO A 847 8.05 -59.24 17.65
CA PRO A 847 9.51 -59.29 17.71
C PRO A 847 10.19 -58.08 18.39
N ASN A 848 9.55 -56.90 18.34
CA ASN A 848 10.04 -55.66 18.94
C ASN A 848 9.11 -55.07 20.02
N SER A 849 8.11 -55.81 20.53
CA SER A 849 7.15 -55.29 21.51
C SER A 849 6.57 -56.43 22.37
N PRO A 850 6.74 -56.41 23.72
CA PRO A 850 6.19 -57.44 24.59
C PRO A 850 4.66 -57.34 24.68
N GLU A 851 4.00 -58.42 25.10
CA GLU A 851 2.54 -58.44 25.28
C GLU A 851 2.06 -57.39 26.31
N ILE A 852 0.90 -56.79 26.03
CA ILE A 852 0.18 -55.87 26.92
C ILE A 852 -1.03 -56.60 27.50
N GLU A 853 -1.00 -56.85 28.81
CA GLU A 853 -2.08 -57.53 29.53
C GLU A 853 -3.28 -56.59 29.72
N VAL A 854 -4.47 -57.04 29.33
CA VAL A 854 -5.72 -56.27 29.48
C VAL A 854 -6.59 -56.81 30.62
N ILE A 855 -6.69 -56.06 31.71
CA ILE A 855 -7.43 -56.44 32.93
C ILE A 855 -8.83 -55.80 32.90
N LYS A 856 -9.86 -56.61 32.67
CA LYS A 856 -11.27 -56.17 32.65
C LYS A 856 -11.91 -56.30 34.04
N LYS A 857 -12.60 -55.25 34.51
CA LYS A 857 -13.39 -55.23 35.75
C LYS A 857 -14.73 -54.52 35.51
N TYR A 858 -15.66 -55.21 34.85
CA TYR A 858 -16.95 -54.63 34.51
C TYR A 858 -17.95 -54.78 35.67
N ALA A 859 -18.59 -53.68 36.07
CA ALA A 859 -19.76 -53.71 36.95
C ALA A 859 -21.01 -54.11 36.15
N LEU A 860 -22.08 -54.51 36.85
CA LEU A 860 -23.38 -54.73 36.23
C LEU A 860 -24.03 -53.36 35.94
N LEU A 861 -24.22 -53.03 34.66
CA LEU A 861 -24.74 -51.73 34.23
C LEU A 861 -26.10 -51.86 33.52
N PRO A 862 -26.96 -50.83 33.60
CA PRO A 862 -28.13 -50.72 32.72
C PRO A 862 -27.70 -50.53 31.25
N LEU A 863 -28.65 -50.71 30.32
CA LEU A 863 -28.46 -50.24 28.94
C LEU A 863 -28.34 -48.71 28.94
N VAL A 864 -27.36 -48.19 28.20
CA VAL A 864 -27.05 -46.76 28.16
C VAL A 864 -27.53 -46.19 26.84
N LYS A 865 -28.27 -45.09 26.89
CA LYS A 865 -28.72 -44.38 25.69
C LYS A 865 -27.60 -43.47 25.19
N CYS A 866 -26.98 -43.82 24.06
CA CYS A 866 -25.83 -43.09 23.51
C CYS A 866 -25.75 -43.17 21.98
N TYR A 867 -24.73 -42.52 21.39
CA TYR A 867 -24.30 -42.74 20.01
C TYR A 867 -23.21 -43.84 20.00
N PRO A 868 -23.52 -45.10 19.69
CA PRO A 868 -22.62 -46.22 20.01
C PRO A 868 -21.28 -46.15 19.25
N GLY A 869 -21.32 -45.78 17.97
CA GLY A 869 -20.12 -45.59 17.16
C GLY A 869 -19.20 -44.50 17.73
N GLN A 870 -19.75 -43.34 18.08
CA GLN A 870 -18.96 -42.23 18.62
C GLN A 870 -18.36 -42.58 19.99
N LEU A 871 -19.08 -43.33 20.83
CA LEU A 871 -18.53 -43.83 22.10
C LEU A 871 -17.40 -44.85 21.87
N ASN A 872 -17.53 -45.75 20.90
CA ASN A 872 -16.46 -46.68 20.50
C ASN A 872 -15.23 -45.92 19.97
N GLN A 873 -15.43 -44.83 19.22
CA GLN A 873 -14.35 -43.95 18.76
C GLN A 873 -13.60 -43.30 19.94
N VAL A 874 -14.31 -42.85 20.99
CA VAL A 874 -13.69 -42.34 22.23
C VAL A 874 -12.81 -43.40 22.88
N VAL A 875 -13.36 -44.62 23.06
CA VAL A 875 -12.65 -45.75 23.68
C VAL A 875 -11.43 -46.15 22.84
N MET A 876 -11.55 -46.19 21.50
CA MET A 876 -10.44 -46.50 20.59
C MET A 876 -9.33 -45.44 20.69
N ASN A 877 -9.66 -44.15 20.66
CA ASN A 877 -8.68 -43.06 20.79
C ASN A 877 -7.88 -43.15 22.09
N ILE A 878 -8.54 -43.51 23.20
CA ILE A 878 -7.89 -43.66 24.51
C ILE A 878 -7.01 -44.91 24.52
N LEU A 879 -7.54 -46.07 24.11
CA LEU A 879 -6.78 -47.33 24.08
C LEU A 879 -5.56 -47.27 23.15
N VAL A 880 -5.67 -46.64 21.98
CA VAL A 880 -4.53 -46.43 21.07
C VAL A 880 -3.45 -45.60 21.74
N ASN A 881 -3.82 -44.51 22.45
CA ASN A 881 -2.84 -43.70 23.17
C ASN A 881 -2.20 -44.44 24.36
N SER A 882 -2.96 -45.26 25.10
CA SER A 882 -2.41 -46.10 26.17
C SER A 882 -1.47 -47.18 25.62
N ILE A 883 -1.79 -47.81 24.48
CA ILE A 883 -0.89 -48.75 23.80
C ILE A 883 0.39 -48.03 23.36
N ASP A 884 0.28 -46.89 22.67
CA ASP A 884 1.45 -46.11 22.22
C ASP A 884 2.36 -45.70 23.40
N ALA A 885 1.77 -45.29 24.53
CA ALA A 885 2.52 -44.93 25.75
C ALA A 885 3.20 -46.13 26.42
N LEU A 886 2.61 -47.34 26.31
CA LEU A 886 3.21 -48.58 26.80
C LEU A 886 4.28 -49.13 25.84
N ASP A 887 4.12 -48.96 24.53
CA ASP A 887 5.14 -49.24 23.51
C ASP A 887 6.39 -48.37 23.76
N GLU A 888 6.21 -47.05 23.95
CA GLU A 888 7.29 -46.12 24.31
C GLU A 888 7.93 -46.44 25.67
N TYR A 889 7.12 -46.85 26.66
CA TYR A 889 7.63 -47.29 27.96
C TYR A 889 8.48 -48.55 27.84
N ASN A 890 8.04 -49.54 27.05
CA ASN A 890 8.74 -50.80 26.85
C ASN A 890 10.07 -50.63 26.10
N GLN A 891 10.15 -49.73 25.12
CA GLN A 891 11.43 -49.38 24.45
C GLN A 891 12.49 -48.85 25.42
N LYS A 892 12.09 -48.32 26.57
CA LYS A 892 12.98 -47.74 27.60
C LYS A 892 13.31 -48.73 28.73
N ARG A 893 12.91 -49.99 28.64
CA ARG A 893 13.10 -51.03 29.67
C ARG A 893 13.86 -52.24 29.14
N SER A 894 14.61 -52.91 30.03
CA SER A 894 15.16 -54.24 29.74
C SER A 894 14.05 -55.31 29.78
N ILE A 895 14.25 -56.41 29.06
CA ILE A 895 13.34 -57.58 29.09
C ILE A 895 13.10 -58.07 30.53
N GLU A 896 14.13 -58.07 31.36
CA GLU A 896 14.04 -58.45 32.78
C GLU A 896 13.17 -57.47 33.62
N SER A 897 13.20 -56.18 33.29
CA SER A 897 12.31 -55.19 33.91
C SER A 897 10.86 -55.28 33.40
N ILE A 898 10.68 -55.72 32.16
CA ILE A 898 9.35 -55.99 31.57
C ILE A 898 8.73 -57.22 32.23
N ASN A 899 9.46 -58.32 32.37
CA ASN A 899 8.97 -59.55 33.01
C ASN A 899 8.60 -59.35 34.50
N ASN A 900 9.38 -58.54 35.23
CA ASN A 900 9.07 -58.21 36.63
C ASN A 900 7.89 -57.24 36.80
N LYS A 901 7.50 -56.50 35.75
CA LYS A 901 6.38 -55.56 35.77
C LYS A 901 5.78 -55.43 34.37
N PRO A 902 4.89 -56.35 33.95
CA PRO A 902 4.33 -56.35 32.60
C PRO A 902 3.56 -55.05 32.31
N SER A 903 3.52 -54.68 31.02
CA SER A 903 2.70 -53.55 30.59
C SER A 903 1.23 -53.94 30.66
N GLN A 904 0.42 -53.12 31.33
CA GLN A 904 -0.98 -53.43 31.64
C GLN A 904 -1.90 -52.28 31.26
N ILE A 905 -3.06 -52.61 30.69
CA ILE A 905 -4.21 -51.73 30.55
C ILE A 905 -5.36 -52.29 31.37
N LYS A 906 -5.79 -51.56 32.40
CA LYS A 906 -6.92 -51.91 33.25
C LYS A 906 -8.15 -51.12 32.82
N ILE A 907 -9.23 -51.82 32.50
CA ILE A 907 -10.52 -51.21 32.17
C ILE A 907 -11.52 -51.60 33.25
N SER A 908 -12.09 -50.61 33.94
CA SER A 908 -13.16 -50.81 34.91
C SER A 908 -14.37 -49.96 34.61
N THR A 909 -15.56 -50.48 34.86
CA THR A 909 -16.81 -49.73 34.75
C THR A 909 -17.55 -49.72 36.08
N GLU A 910 -18.30 -48.65 36.35
CA GLU A 910 -19.02 -48.44 37.61
C GLU A 910 -20.31 -47.62 37.37
N LEU A 911 -21.31 -47.82 38.23
CA LEU A 911 -22.49 -46.96 38.32
C LEU A 911 -22.25 -45.92 39.41
N ILE A 912 -22.35 -44.63 39.07
CA ILE A 912 -21.98 -43.50 39.94
C ILE A 912 -23.16 -43.08 40.85
N SER A 913 -24.40 -43.38 40.44
CA SER A 913 -25.63 -42.96 41.12
C SER A 913 -26.72 -44.03 41.05
N GLU A 914 -27.35 -44.32 42.19
CA GLU A 914 -28.45 -45.29 42.31
C GLU A 914 -29.83 -44.65 42.07
N GLN A 915 -29.95 -43.31 42.03
CA GLN A 915 -31.23 -42.64 41.81
C GLN A 915 -31.67 -42.74 40.34
N LEU A 916 -32.84 -43.36 40.12
CA LEU A 916 -33.43 -43.67 38.81
C LEU A 916 -33.50 -42.48 37.82
N SER A 917 -33.61 -41.24 38.30
CA SER A 917 -33.70 -40.04 37.45
C SER A 917 -32.35 -39.46 37.02
N GLU A 918 -31.26 -39.81 37.71
CA GLU A 918 -29.90 -39.30 37.44
C GLU A 918 -28.87 -40.44 37.56
N GLN A 919 -29.12 -41.56 36.89
CA GLN A 919 -28.13 -42.63 36.77
C GLN A 919 -27.02 -42.20 35.81
N TRP A 920 -25.77 -42.29 36.28
CA TRP A 920 -24.55 -42.04 35.52
C TRP A 920 -23.65 -43.26 35.61
N ILE A 921 -22.93 -43.55 34.53
CA ILE A 921 -21.90 -44.58 34.51
C ILE A 921 -20.52 -43.97 34.28
N ALA A 922 -19.49 -44.60 34.84
CA ALA A 922 -18.10 -44.30 34.55
C ALA A 922 -17.43 -45.48 33.82
N ILE A 923 -16.62 -45.15 32.81
CA ILE A 923 -15.65 -46.04 32.18
C ILE A 923 -14.26 -45.49 32.50
N ARG A 924 -13.45 -46.27 33.22
CA ARG A 924 -12.07 -45.94 33.59
C ARG A 924 -11.13 -46.81 32.77
N ILE A 925 -10.20 -46.19 32.05
CA ILE A 925 -9.14 -46.88 31.29
C ILE A 925 -7.80 -46.38 31.84
N ALA A 926 -7.05 -47.26 32.48
CA ALA A 926 -5.79 -46.93 33.14
C ALA A 926 -4.64 -47.79 32.61
N ASP A 927 -3.57 -47.14 32.11
CA ASP A 927 -2.29 -47.78 31.82
C ASP A 927 -1.34 -47.72 33.01
N ASN A 928 -0.27 -48.52 32.98
CA ASN A 928 0.81 -48.50 33.96
C ASN A 928 2.15 -47.93 33.42
N GLY A 929 2.08 -47.11 32.36
CA GLY A 929 3.22 -46.62 31.59
C GLY A 929 3.93 -45.38 32.16
N LEU A 930 4.52 -44.58 31.26
CA LEU A 930 5.31 -43.39 31.61
C LEU A 930 4.51 -42.32 32.38
N GLY A 931 3.21 -42.21 32.11
CA GLY A 931 2.35 -41.17 32.65
C GLY A 931 2.59 -39.79 32.03
N ILE A 932 1.53 -38.98 32.00
CA ILE A 932 1.48 -37.63 31.43
C ILE A 932 1.91 -36.59 32.50
N PRO A 933 2.84 -35.67 32.20
CA PRO A 933 3.22 -34.55 33.07
C PRO A 933 2.06 -33.59 33.40
N GLN A 934 2.01 -33.10 34.65
CA GLN A 934 0.95 -32.21 35.13
C GLN A 934 0.75 -30.95 34.26
N ALA A 935 1.83 -30.40 33.71
CA ALA A 935 1.81 -29.22 32.85
C ALA A 935 1.10 -29.42 31.50
N PHE A 936 0.85 -30.68 31.09
CA PHE A 936 0.17 -31.03 29.85
C PHE A 936 -1.28 -31.47 30.07
N ILE A 937 -1.67 -31.85 31.30
CA ILE A 937 -3.04 -32.35 31.59
C ILE A 937 -4.11 -31.33 31.20
N SER A 938 -3.90 -30.04 31.47
CA SER A 938 -4.83 -28.97 31.08
C SER A 938 -4.93 -28.70 29.58
N LYS A 939 -4.02 -29.28 28.77
CA LYS A 939 -3.96 -29.13 27.31
C LYS A 939 -4.28 -30.42 26.55
N LEU A 940 -4.52 -31.55 27.22
CA LEU A 940 -4.77 -32.85 26.57
C LEU A 940 -5.95 -32.84 25.60
N PHE A 941 -6.91 -31.95 25.81
CA PHE A 941 -8.11 -31.81 24.98
C PHE A 941 -8.05 -30.60 24.03
N ASP A 942 -6.95 -29.83 24.02
CA ASP A 942 -6.74 -28.74 23.08
C ASP A 942 -6.56 -29.33 21.65
N PRO A 943 -7.31 -28.84 20.64
CA PRO A 943 -7.14 -29.32 19.27
C PRO A 943 -5.72 -29.10 18.76
N PHE A 944 -5.17 -30.12 18.11
CA PHE A 944 -3.79 -30.19 17.59
C PHE A 944 -2.69 -30.29 18.66
N PHE A 945 -3.00 -30.42 19.95
CA PHE A 945 -2.00 -30.69 20.97
C PHE A 945 -1.53 -32.16 20.91
N THR A 946 -0.22 -32.37 20.80
CA THR A 946 0.42 -33.68 20.80
C THR A 946 1.81 -33.60 21.43
N THR A 947 2.21 -34.65 22.15
CA THR A 947 3.57 -34.82 22.67
C THR A 947 4.43 -35.76 21.80
N LYS A 948 3.85 -36.31 20.72
CA LYS A 948 4.51 -37.17 19.73
C LYS A 948 5.17 -36.34 18.63
N ASP A 949 6.21 -36.88 18.00
CA ASP A 949 6.96 -36.23 16.93
C ASP A 949 6.09 -35.80 15.72
N VAL A 950 6.59 -34.81 14.97
CA VAL A 950 5.90 -34.23 13.82
C VAL A 950 5.56 -35.32 12.80
N GLY A 951 4.26 -35.54 12.58
CA GLY A 951 3.73 -36.55 11.67
C GLY A 951 3.26 -37.86 12.34
N GLN A 952 3.63 -38.13 13.59
CA GLN A 952 3.21 -39.35 14.31
C GLN A 952 1.90 -39.19 15.11
N GLY A 953 1.42 -37.96 15.31
CA GLY A 953 0.16 -37.69 16.00
C GLY A 953 -0.58 -36.51 15.38
N THR A 954 -1.89 -36.67 15.14
CA THR A 954 -2.74 -35.59 14.61
C THR A 954 -3.11 -34.53 15.66
N GLY A 955 -2.94 -34.85 16.95
CA GLY A 955 -3.38 -34.01 18.07
C GLY A 955 -4.90 -33.78 18.13
N LEU A 956 -5.69 -34.55 17.36
CA LEU A 956 -7.14 -34.37 17.26
C LEU A 956 -7.95 -35.45 17.98
N GLY A 957 -7.38 -36.63 18.21
CA GLY A 957 -8.10 -37.77 18.80
C GLY A 957 -8.73 -37.44 20.17
N LEU A 958 -7.94 -36.91 21.11
CA LEU A 958 -8.44 -36.55 22.44
C LEU A 958 -9.37 -35.34 22.43
N SER A 959 -9.14 -34.34 21.57
CA SER A 959 -10.07 -33.21 21.43
C SER A 959 -11.42 -33.65 20.86
N ILE A 960 -11.44 -34.55 19.87
CA ILE A 960 -12.67 -35.15 19.32
C ILE A 960 -13.36 -36.02 20.38
N SER A 961 -12.59 -36.80 21.16
CA SER A 961 -13.16 -37.55 22.28
C SER A 961 -13.84 -36.63 23.31
N TYR A 962 -13.25 -35.46 23.61
CA TYR A 962 -13.85 -34.48 24.50
C TYR A 962 -15.15 -33.91 23.91
N GLN A 963 -15.18 -33.53 22.63
CA GLN A 963 -16.40 -33.06 21.96
C GLN A 963 -17.51 -34.13 21.97
N ILE A 964 -17.18 -35.39 21.65
CA ILE A 964 -18.15 -36.48 21.67
C ILE A 964 -18.75 -36.64 23.07
N ILE A 965 -17.95 -36.69 24.13
CA ILE A 965 -18.46 -36.94 25.48
C ILE A 965 -19.17 -35.71 26.05
N VAL A 966 -18.57 -34.53 25.96
CA VAL A 966 -19.08 -33.32 26.63
C VAL A 966 -20.16 -32.61 25.80
N GLU A 967 -19.93 -32.40 24.50
CA GLU A 967 -20.87 -31.66 23.64
C GLU A 967 -22.05 -32.54 23.16
N LYS A 968 -21.80 -33.82 22.82
CA LYS A 968 -22.84 -34.71 22.26
C LYS A 968 -23.51 -35.66 23.26
N HIS A 969 -22.84 -36.07 24.33
CA HIS A 969 -23.42 -36.96 25.35
C HIS A 969 -23.72 -36.26 26.68
N GLY A 970 -23.38 -34.97 26.83
CA GLY A 970 -23.57 -34.21 28.08
C GLY A 970 -22.76 -34.76 29.27
N GLY A 971 -21.74 -35.58 28.99
CA GLY A 971 -20.92 -36.27 29.97
C GLY A 971 -19.66 -35.49 30.38
N LYS A 972 -18.71 -36.19 31.01
CA LYS A 972 -17.40 -35.64 31.38
C LYS A 972 -16.27 -36.54 30.90
N LEU A 973 -15.18 -35.94 30.40
CA LEU A 973 -13.95 -36.63 30.06
C LEU A 973 -12.78 -35.93 30.76
N TYR A 974 -12.01 -36.67 31.55
CA TYR A 974 -10.84 -36.15 32.24
C TYR A 974 -9.75 -37.22 32.44
N CYS A 975 -8.54 -36.79 32.81
CA CYS A 975 -7.37 -37.66 32.95
C CYS A 975 -6.70 -37.46 34.32
N ASN A 976 -6.53 -38.54 35.07
CA ASN A 976 -5.76 -38.63 36.29
C ASN A 976 -4.39 -39.25 35.97
N SER A 977 -3.30 -38.51 36.12
CA SER A 977 -1.98 -39.00 35.70
C SER A 977 -0.87 -38.57 36.66
N LYS A 978 0.15 -39.43 36.83
CA LYS A 978 1.42 -39.10 37.51
C LYS A 978 2.58 -39.76 36.78
N ILE A 979 3.66 -39.02 36.56
CA ILE A 979 4.88 -39.53 35.92
C ILE A 979 5.38 -40.78 36.69
N GLY A 980 5.69 -41.83 35.94
CA GLY A 980 6.12 -43.14 36.45
C GLY A 980 5.01 -44.02 37.04
N LYS A 981 3.73 -43.60 36.96
CA LYS A 981 2.57 -44.36 37.47
C LYS A 981 1.47 -44.58 36.42
N GLY A 982 1.73 -44.28 35.15
CA GLY A 982 0.74 -44.33 34.07
C GLY A 982 -0.31 -43.22 34.11
N ALA A 983 -1.29 -43.32 33.20
CA ALA A 983 -2.43 -42.42 33.11
C ALA A 983 -3.76 -43.19 33.20
N GLU A 984 -4.75 -42.61 33.88
CA GLU A 984 -6.15 -43.07 33.93
C GLU A 984 -7.02 -42.02 33.23
N PHE A 985 -7.70 -42.41 32.15
CA PHE A 985 -8.78 -41.63 31.55
C PHE A 985 -10.13 -42.09 32.12
N VAL A 986 -10.96 -41.12 32.49
CA VAL A 986 -12.30 -41.35 33.05
C VAL A 986 -13.33 -40.72 32.12
N ILE A 987 -14.26 -41.55 31.65
CA ILE A 987 -15.41 -41.18 30.82
C ILE A 987 -16.66 -41.33 31.68
N GLU A 988 -17.34 -40.23 32.00
CA GLU A 988 -18.63 -40.26 32.70
C GLU A 988 -19.75 -39.90 31.71
N ILE A 989 -20.81 -40.72 31.61
CA ILE A 989 -21.99 -40.42 30.78
C ILE A 989 -23.31 -40.75 31.50
N PRO A 990 -24.39 -39.96 31.27
CA PRO A 990 -25.71 -40.26 31.81
C PRO A 990 -26.34 -41.46 31.10
N VAL A 991 -27.10 -42.28 31.83
CA VAL A 991 -27.75 -43.49 31.30
C VAL A 991 -28.91 -43.17 30.36
N SER A 992 -29.69 -42.14 30.69
CA SER A 992 -30.95 -41.80 30.01
C SER A 992 -30.81 -40.81 28.84
N GLY A 993 -29.61 -40.25 28.65
CA GLY A 993 -29.38 -39.07 27.82
C GLY A 993 -29.96 -37.77 28.38
N ARG A 994 -29.86 -36.68 27.60
CA ARG A 994 -30.47 -35.38 27.87
C ARG A 994 -31.14 -34.84 26.60
#